data_AF-A0A3C1PIK3-F1
#
_entry.id   AF-A0A3C1PIK3-F1
#
_cell.length_a   1.000
_cell.length_b   1.000
_cell.length_c   1.000
_cell.angle_alpha   90.00
_cell.angle_beta   90.00
_cell.angle_gamma   90.00
#
_symmetry.space_group_name_H-M   'P 1'
#
loop_
_entity.id
_entity.type
_entity.pdbx_description
1 polymer ?
#
loop_
_entity_poly.entity_id
_entity_poly.type
_entity_poly.pdbx_seq_one_letter_code
_entity_poly.pdbx_strand_id
1 'polypeptide(L)'
;MKNRPTRFIIYVFLGITGLFLSQACIDKKDFTFDDITTSTTLHPSFGVNIGTATVKISDIIKEKPDTLIFNQDGTINIRFKKDSLLSYKVSELFTMPEFPKVTIGKSMGIQTVGKIGAVKKYVTLGSLSDQLDPTIKTAIIAAETLTNAGLKGTFPKVDPQPAGEFAPDNVIDNFEYATFESGSLSITIENKLPITLKTIILQLWNAVEVNGKLEKEAGGMIGELAYSNITNVAPNNKSTLSFDLKDKTIKNKLIAVFKTLETEGGEVDKVDRATQGIGFEINSSDQLQVKDGKAKIPSDTAPIEGDQNLDVSPGADVEITKIKIKKGSLDFNINTNFKDEYTLTLNFPQFSGIDNKKVIKFGGSNQPGVVSIPLSGAILDLTGNKLIVTYDIPLFNSAIPFITFNFADKIDIDVTINNFEWEYVTGFFGLHETKIDPQKFAVDMASIEGLDGKIALTDPRIKLEIINNSIGLPVNMKFDISNSEGAAVNVNEKLNNPIQFDAEYKKTTLLNINKTTYPDMISLLSFPFKELNYSGLINIGDNAVRENYVTDTSTVLVNLAIDVPFEFKAENVKYEKKFAGPVKLPQDAKLKIVKLFIDVENQFPFDLSVDFEMRDSTLNKELDKVSKKFLEAATFDTNGNIVTKKYTVEISLTEEEVTNLQIANQFIAVASFSTLGTEGVSIRHDATLKMGFRIAAGADVNISLDSNKNN
;
A
#
# COMPACT_ATOMS: atom_id res chain seq x y z
N MET A 1 71.11 -58.28 -4.01
CA MET A 1 71.27 -58.23 -2.54
C MET A 1 70.09 -58.99 -1.93
N LYS A 2 70.35 -60.21 -1.43
CA LYS A 2 69.35 -61.23 -1.08
C LYS A 2 69.23 -61.35 0.44
N ASN A 3 67.98 -61.32 0.92
CA ASN A 3 67.41 -61.98 2.10
C ASN A 3 68.29 -62.21 3.34
N ARG A 4 68.05 -61.42 4.41
CA ARG A 4 68.08 -61.88 5.81
C ARG A 4 67.23 -61.00 6.74
N PRO A 5 65.91 -61.26 6.92
CA PRO A 5 65.20 -60.85 8.14
C PRO A 5 64.71 -62.05 8.99
N THR A 6 64.85 -63.28 8.49
CA THR A 6 64.24 -64.48 9.14
C THR A 6 64.93 -64.90 10.44
N ARG A 7 66.21 -64.59 10.63
CA ARG A 7 66.93 -64.94 11.88
C ARG A 7 66.66 -63.96 13.01
N PHE A 8 66.41 -62.68 12.72
CA PHE A 8 66.18 -61.66 13.75
C PHE A 8 64.83 -61.90 14.46
N ILE A 9 63.79 -62.33 13.73
CA ILE A 9 62.49 -62.66 14.30
C ILE A 9 62.56 -63.93 15.16
N ILE A 10 63.35 -64.94 14.78
CA ILE A 10 63.53 -66.16 15.59
C ILE A 10 64.26 -65.84 16.92
N TYR A 11 65.26 -64.97 16.91
CA TYR A 11 65.96 -64.57 18.14
C TYR A 11 65.11 -63.64 19.02
N VAL A 12 64.24 -62.81 18.44
CA VAL A 12 63.23 -62.06 19.19
C VAL A 12 62.17 -63.00 19.78
N PHE A 13 61.78 -64.06 19.06
CA PHE A 13 60.83 -65.07 19.52
C PHE A 13 61.39 -65.91 20.69
N LEU A 14 62.67 -66.31 20.63
CA LEU A 14 63.40 -66.99 21.71
C LEU A 14 63.68 -66.05 22.90
N GLY A 15 63.94 -64.78 22.64
CA GLY A 15 64.16 -63.76 23.68
C GLY A 15 62.90 -63.42 24.47
N ILE A 16 61.75 -63.34 23.79
CA ILE A 16 60.46 -63.06 24.44
C ILE A 16 59.96 -64.28 25.24
N THR A 17 60.16 -65.51 24.74
CA THR A 17 59.85 -66.74 25.52
C THR A 17 60.75 -66.91 26.74
N GLY A 18 62.01 -66.48 26.68
CA GLY A 18 62.91 -66.44 27.85
C GLY A 18 62.50 -65.41 28.91
N LEU A 19 61.94 -64.26 28.52
CA LEU A 19 61.50 -63.23 29.47
C LEU A 19 60.23 -63.61 30.24
N PHE A 20 59.27 -64.32 29.62
CA PHE A 20 58.03 -64.74 30.28
C PHE A 20 58.22 -65.88 31.30
N LEU A 21 59.32 -66.64 31.25
CA LEU A 21 59.64 -67.69 32.22
C LEU A 21 60.33 -67.16 33.49
N SER A 22 60.69 -65.87 33.55
CA SER A 22 61.41 -65.27 34.68
C SER A 22 60.54 -64.52 35.69
N GLN A 23 59.22 -64.42 35.46
CA GLN A 23 58.29 -63.68 36.34
C GLN A 23 57.09 -64.48 36.88
N ALA A 24 57.07 -65.81 36.74
CA ALA A 24 56.09 -66.63 37.44
C ALA A 24 56.74 -67.30 38.66
N CYS A 25 56.50 -66.74 39.84
CA CYS A 25 56.63 -67.47 41.11
C CYS A 25 55.65 -68.65 41.06
N ILE A 26 56.16 -69.85 40.82
CA ILE A 26 55.41 -71.10 40.94
C ILE A 26 56.00 -71.86 42.13
N ASP A 27 55.15 -72.12 43.10
CA ASP A 27 55.48 -72.72 44.39
C ASP A 27 55.88 -74.19 44.21
N LYS A 28 56.94 -74.60 44.92
CA LYS A 28 57.81 -75.72 44.55
C LYS A 28 57.32 -77.09 45.05
N LYS A 29 56.01 -77.35 45.11
CA LYS A 29 55.48 -78.57 45.73
C LYS A 29 54.56 -79.49 44.93
N ASP A 30 54.11 -79.14 43.72
CA ASP A 30 53.12 -79.96 43.02
C ASP A 30 53.49 -80.44 41.61
N PHE A 31 54.76 -80.75 41.31
CA PHE A 31 55.07 -81.51 40.08
C PHE A 31 56.20 -82.53 40.26
N THR A 32 55.83 -83.81 40.26
CA THR A 32 56.72 -84.97 40.03
C THR A 32 56.70 -85.32 38.53
N PHE A 33 57.86 -85.24 37.88
CA PHE A 33 58.07 -85.57 36.47
C PHE A 33 58.24 -87.09 36.25
N ASP A 34 57.15 -87.86 36.32
CA ASP A 34 57.23 -89.31 36.05
C ASP A 34 56.28 -89.83 34.94
N ASP A 35 55.53 -88.98 34.23
CA ASP A 35 54.60 -89.45 33.18
C ASP A 35 54.63 -88.65 31.86
N ILE A 36 55.82 -88.37 31.30
CA ILE A 36 55.91 -87.85 29.91
C ILE A 36 56.57 -88.89 29.01
N THR A 37 55.74 -89.61 28.26
CA THR A 37 56.13 -90.48 27.14
C THR A 37 56.36 -89.65 25.86
N THR A 38 57.34 -90.04 25.05
CA THR A 38 58.09 -89.25 24.04
C THR A 38 57.37 -88.92 22.73
N SER A 39 56.10 -88.48 22.79
CA SER A 39 55.52 -87.60 21.75
C SER A 39 54.34 -86.84 22.36
N THR A 40 54.51 -85.53 22.55
CA THR A 40 53.43 -84.65 23.01
C THR A 40 53.05 -83.71 21.88
N THR A 41 51.80 -83.78 21.43
CA THR A 41 51.21 -82.83 20.50
C THR A 41 50.81 -81.58 21.26
N LEU A 42 51.48 -80.46 21.00
CA LEU A 42 51.06 -79.16 21.53
C LEU A 42 50.00 -78.58 20.58
N HIS A 43 48.88 -78.13 21.15
CA HIS A 43 47.84 -77.36 20.44
C HIS A 43 47.91 -75.88 20.87
N PRO A 44 48.96 -75.11 20.52
CA PRO A 44 48.96 -73.69 20.78
C PRO A 44 47.85 -73.03 19.95
N SER A 45 46.96 -72.31 20.63
CA SER A 45 46.03 -71.38 20.00
C SER A 45 46.63 -69.97 20.10
N PHE A 46 46.74 -69.28 18.98
CA PHE A 46 47.19 -67.89 18.93
C PHE A 46 46.12 -67.03 18.27
N GLY A 47 45.74 -65.94 18.93
CA GLY A 47 44.82 -64.93 18.42
C GLY A 47 45.58 -63.72 17.91
N VAL A 48 45.42 -63.36 16.64
CA VAL A 48 46.05 -62.18 16.04
C VAL A 48 44.96 -61.23 15.53
N ASN A 49 45.07 -59.94 15.86
CA ASN A 49 44.25 -58.89 15.23
C ASN A 49 44.76 -58.69 13.80
N ILE A 50 43.88 -58.91 12.84
CA ILE A 50 44.20 -58.86 11.42
C ILE A 50 43.68 -57.58 10.75
N GLY A 51 42.94 -56.72 11.46
CA GLY A 51 42.55 -55.42 10.94
C GLY A 51 41.35 -54.81 11.65
N THR A 52 41.12 -53.53 11.38
CA THR A 52 39.93 -52.81 11.83
C THR A 52 39.30 -52.08 10.66
N ALA A 53 37.99 -52.14 10.53
CA ALA A 53 37.20 -51.34 9.61
C ALA A 53 36.29 -50.39 10.41
N THR A 54 36.08 -49.18 9.89
CA THR A 54 35.10 -48.25 10.42
C THR A 54 34.30 -47.69 9.26
N VAL A 55 32.98 -47.78 9.34
CA VAL A 55 32.04 -47.20 8.38
C VAL A 55 31.25 -46.11 9.10
N LYS A 56 31.22 -44.91 8.53
CA LYS A 56 30.39 -43.81 9.00
C LYS A 56 29.13 -43.70 8.16
N ILE A 57 28.06 -43.13 8.71
CA ILE A 57 26.90 -42.75 7.90
C ILE A 57 27.30 -41.80 6.77
N SER A 58 28.24 -40.88 7.02
CA SER A 58 28.82 -40.01 6.00
C SER A 58 29.59 -40.72 4.88
N ASP A 59 29.86 -42.03 5.00
CA ASP A 59 30.39 -42.86 3.91
C ASP A 59 29.28 -43.45 3.02
N ILE A 60 28.05 -43.54 3.54
CA ILE A 60 26.86 -44.10 2.88
C ILE A 60 26.06 -42.97 2.23
N ILE A 61 25.88 -41.89 2.97
CA ILE A 61 25.09 -40.72 2.60
C ILE A 61 26.03 -39.51 2.58
N LYS A 62 26.08 -38.80 1.46
CA LYS A 62 26.95 -37.61 1.33
C LYS A 62 26.14 -36.34 1.58
N GLU A 63 26.68 -35.47 2.43
CA GLU A 63 26.13 -34.14 2.63
C GLU A 63 26.12 -33.37 1.31
N LYS A 64 25.02 -32.68 1.05
CA LYS A 64 24.90 -31.73 -0.04
C LYS A 64 24.26 -30.45 0.51
N PRO A 65 25.00 -29.34 0.63
CA PRO A 65 24.56 -28.15 1.37
C PRO A 65 23.16 -27.63 1.01
N ASP A 66 22.73 -27.80 -0.24
CA ASP A 66 21.46 -27.26 -0.75
C ASP A 66 20.28 -28.24 -0.70
N THR A 67 20.52 -29.54 -0.48
CA THR A 67 19.45 -30.56 -0.49
C THR A 67 19.48 -31.52 0.68
N LEU A 68 20.66 -31.88 1.19
CA LEU A 68 20.83 -32.83 2.27
C LEU A 68 21.81 -32.28 3.31
N ILE A 69 21.25 -31.81 4.43
CA ILE A 69 21.97 -31.05 5.44
C ILE A 69 22.28 -31.93 6.65
N PHE A 70 23.52 -31.91 7.13
CA PHE A 70 23.92 -32.56 8.37
C PHE A 70 23.90 -31.54 9.52
N ASN A 71 22.96 -31.71 10.45
CA ASN A 71 22.76 -30.76 11.53
C ASN A 71 23.79 -30.97 12.66
N GLN A 72 24.00 -29.92 13.47
CA GLN A 72 24.93 -29.98 14.61
C GLN A 72 24.52 -30.98 15.70
N ASP A 73 23.22 -31.27 15.81
CA ASP A 73 22.67 -32.24 16.76
C ASP A 73 22.88 -33.71 16.32
N GLY A 74 23.45 -33.93 15.14
CA GLY A 74 23.69 -35.24 14.55
C GLY A 74 22.64 -35.66 13.52
N THR A 75 21.49 -35.00 13.42
CA THR A 75 20.40 -35.40 12.52
C THR A 75 20.67 -35.03 11.05
N ILE A 76 19.94 -35.67 10.14
CA ILE A 76 20.02 -35.42 8.69
C ILE A 76 18.65 -34.93 8.22
N ASN A 77 18.60 -33.83 7.48
CA ASN A 77 17.37 -33.31 6.86
C ASN A 77 17.54 -33.19 5.35
N ILE A 78 16.51 -33.58 4.62
CA ILE A 78 16.33 -33.18 3.23
C ILE A 78 15.66 -31.81 3.25
N ARG A 79 16.36 -30.77 2.78
CA ARG A 79 15.86 -29.41 2.76
C ARG A 79 15.84 -28.86 1.35
N PHE A 80 14.76 -28.22 0.98
CA PHE A 80 14.68 -27.43 -0.25
C PHE A 80 13.96 -26.12 0.06
N LYS A 81 14.41 -25.02 -0.54
CA LYS A 81 13.76 -23.72 -0.37
C LYS A 81 13.59 -23.05 -1.73
N LYS A 82 12.38 -22.55 -1.98
CA LYS A 82 12.05 -21.71 -3.11
C LYS A 82 11.43 -20.44 -2.58
N ASP A 83 12.22 -19.37 -2.66
CA ASP A 83 11.75 -18.04 -2.29
C ASP A 83 10.90 -17.43 -3.40
N SER A 84 9.93 -16.60 -3.02
CA SER A 84 9.06 -15.83 -3.92
C SER A 84 8.38 -16.70 -4.97
N LEU A 85 7.70 -17.77 -4.54
CA LEU A 85 6.74 -18.47 -5.42
C LEU A 85 5.73 -17.49 -6.01
N LEU A 86 5.34 -16.51 -5.21
CA LEU A 86 4.56 -15.36 -5.63
C LEU A 86 5.00 -14.13 -4.84
N SER A 87 4.97 -12.98 -5.51
CA SER A 87 5.18 -11.67 -4.91
C SER A 87 4.13 -10.71 -5.46
N TYR A 88 3.19 -10.31 -4.62
CA TYR A 88 2.25 -9.24 -4.93
C TYR A 88 2.68 -7.96 -4.26
N LYS A 89 2.75 -6.88 -5.04
CA LYS A 89 3.00 -5.52 -4.56
C LYS A 89 1.72 -4.70 -4.60
N VAL A 90 1.65 -3.67 -3.76
CA VAL A 90 0.49 -2.77 -3.73
C VAL A 90 0.13 -2.18 -5.09
N SER A 91 1.10 -1.89 -5.95
CA SER A 91 0.87 -1.37 -7.30
C SER A 91 0.07 -2.31 -8.20
N GLU A 92 0.06 -3.61 -7.90
CA GLU A 92 -0.73 -4.62 -8.61
C GLU A 92 -2.12 -4.82 -7.99
N LEU A 93 -2.31 -4.39 -6.74
CA LEU A 93 -3.58 -4.44 -6.01
C LEU A 93 -4.40 -3.16 -6.20
N PHE A 94 -3.74 -2.01 -6.13
CA PHE A 94 -4.41 -0.73 -6.13
C PHE A 94 -3.55 0.31 -6.85
N THR A 95 -4.18 0.97 -7.81
CA THR A 95 -3.64 2.16 -8.45
C THR A 95 -4.37 3.36 -7.89
N MET A 96 -3.62 4.33 -7.37
CA MET A 96 -4.21 5.57 -6.87
C MET A 96 -4.90 6.31 -8.03
N PRO A 97 -6.18 6.71 -7.89
CA PRO A 97 -6.87 7.48 -8.92
C PRO A 97 -6.19 8.82 -9.18
N GLU A 98 -6.29 9.28 -10.43
CA GLU A 98 -6.03 10.67 -10.77
C GLU A 98 -7.19 11.54 -10.26
N PHE A 99 -6.85 12.68 -9.66
CA PHE A 99 -7.85 13.67 -9.26
C PHE A 99 -8.16 14.58 -10.45
N PRO A 100 -9.43 14.74 -10.85
CA PRO A 100 -9.77 15.60 -11.97
C PRO A 100 -9.48 17.07 -11.64
N LYS A 101 -9.05 17.82 -12.66
CA LYS A 101 -9.01 19.28 -12.59
C LYS A 101 -10.45 19.81 -12.54
N VAL A 102 -10.71 20.77 -11.65
CA VAL A 102 -12.00 21.46 -11.58
C VAL A 102 -11.84 22.91 -11.97
N THR A 103 -12.80 23.42 -12.73
CA THR A 103 -12.91 24.85 -13.02
C THR A 103 -14.18 25.40 -12.39
N ILE A 104 -14.03 26.32 -11.45
CA ILE A 104 -15.12 27.06 -10.81
C ILE A 104 -15.20 28.43 -11.50
N GLY A 105 -16.18 28.60 -12.38
CA GLY A 105 -16.48 29.89 -13.02
C GLY A 105 -17.68 30.55 -12.34
N LYS A 106 -17.49 31.74 -11.77
CA LYS A 106 -18.58 32.54 -11.19
C LYS A 106 -18.54 33.96 -11.73
N SER A 107 -19.71 34.51 -12.06
CA SER A 107 -19.86 35.90 -12.46
C SER A 107 -20.55 36.71 -11.37
N MET A 108 -20.29 38.02 -11.36
CA MET A 108 -20.98 38.97 -10.49
C MET A 108 -22.49 38.98 -10.78
N GLY A 109 -22.87 38.92 -12.06
CA GLY A 109 -24.28 38.99 -12.46
C GLY A 109 -24.94 40.34 -12.13
N ILE A 110 -26.27 40.36 -12.23
CA ILE A 110 -27.08 41.55 -11.93
C ILE A 110 -27.12 41.75 -10.41
N GLN A 111 -26.87 42.99 -9.98
CA GLN A 111 -26.88 43.37 -8.58
C GLN A 111 -28.16 44.13 -8.23
N THR A 112 -28.60 44.02 -6.99
CA THR A 112 -29.69 44.84 -6.45
C THR A 112 -29.09 46.01 -5.68
N VAL A 113 -29.55 47.22 -5.96
CA VAL A 113 -29.19 48.41 -5.20
C VAL A 113 -30.41 48.99 -4.49
N GLY A 114 -30.16 49.77 -3.44
CA GLY A 114 -31.21 50.50 -2.74
C GLY A 114 -32.01 51.40 -3.69
N LYS A 115 -33.25 51.75 -3.32
CA LYS A 115 -34.06 52.68 -4.11
C LYS A 115 -33.45 54.09 -4.15
N ILE A 116 -33.76 54.83 -5.21
CA ILE A 116 -33.51 56.27 -5.28
C ILE A 116 -34.60 56.96 -4.44
N GLY A 117 -34.21 57.56 -3.31
CA GLY A 117 -35.14 58.23 -2.39
C GLY A 117 -35.28 59.72 -2.66
N ALA A 118 -36.53 60.21 -2.75
CA ALA A 118 -37.00 61.60 -2.78
C ALA A 118 -35.98 62.68 -3.14
N VAL A 119 -35.38 62.58 -4.33
CA VAL A 119 -34.52 63.62 -4.88
C VAL A 119 -35.42 64.75 -5.33
N LYS A 120 -35.39 65.88 -4.63
CA LYS A 120 -36.41 66.93 -4.78
C LYS A 120 -35.86 68.33 -4.94
N LYS A 121 -36.68 69.19 -5.53
CA LYS A 121 -36.46 70.63 -5.60
C LYS A 121 -37.77 71.36 -5.51
N TYR A 122 -37.77 72.50 -4.81
CA TYR A 122 -38.81 73.50 -4.97
C TYR A 122 -38.26 74.70 -5.74
N VAL A 123 -38.82 74.96 -6.92
CA VAL A 123 -38.48 76.10 -7.76
C VAL A 123 -39.49 77.20 -7.47
N THR A 124 -39.05 78.26 -6.79
CA THR A 124 -39.92 79.42 -6.50
C THR A 124 -40.36 80.09 -7.80
N LEU A 125 -41.52 80.73 -7.78
CA LEU A 125 -42.05 81.52 -8.89
C LEU A 125 -41.09 82.67 -9.23
N GLY A 126 -40.38 83.23 -8.26
CA GLY A 126 -39.28 84.17 -8.49
C GLY A 126 -38.22 83.59 -9.43
N SER A 127 -37.62 82.46 -9.04
CA SER A 127 -36.60 81.76 -9.83
C SER A 127 -37.12 81.27 -11.19
N LEU A 128 -38.37 80.81 -11.24
CA LEU A 128 -39.01 80.38 -12.48
C LEU A 128 -39.21 81.58 -13.42
N SER A 129 -39.75 82.69 -12.91
CA SER A 129 -39.99 83.92 -13.70
C SER A 129 -38.70 84.53 -14.26
N ASP A 130 -37.56 84.33 -13.59
CA ASP A 130 -36.25 84.79 -14.09
C ASP A 130 -35.79 84.04 -15.35
N GLN A 131 -36.38 82.87 -15.64
CA GLN A 131 -36.08 82.04 -16.81
C GLN A 131 -37.11 82.17 -17.94
N LEU A 132 -38.23 82.87 -17.70
CA LEU A 132 -39.30 83.09 -18.69
C LEU A 132 -39.06 84.37 -19.51
N ASP A 133 -39.86 84.55 -20.56
CA ASP A 133 -39.87 85.80 -21.33
C ASP A 133 -39.93 87.05 -20.41
N PRO A 134 -39.09 88.08 -20.64
CA PRO A 134 -39.04 89.27 -19.79
C PRO A 134 -40.39 89.99 -19.59
N THR A 135 -41.29 89.89 -20.58
CA THR A 135 -42.64 90.47 -20.52
C THR A 135 -43.50 89.72 -19.52
N ILE A 136 -43.44 88.38 -19.53
CA ILE A 136 -44.12 87.52 -18.57
C ILE A 136 -43.60 87.78 -17.15
N LYS A 137 -42.28 87.86 -16.97
CA LYS A 137 -41.67 88.19 -15.67
C LYS A 137 -42.21 89.52 -15.12
N THR A 138 -42.24 90.56 -15.96
CA THR A 138 -42.74 91.88 -15.57
C THR A 138 -44.22 91.82 -15.17
N ALA A 139 -45.04 91.06 -15.91
CA ALA A 139 -46.44 90.86 -15.58
C ALA A 139 -46.65 90.11 -14.24
N ILE A 140 -45.83 89.10 -13.93
CA ILE A 140 -45.87 88.41 -12.64
C ILE A 140 -45.52 89.37 -11.48
N ILE A 141 -44.51 90.23 -11.65
CA ILE A 141 -44.12 91.24 -10.64
C ILE A 141 -45.26 92.25 -10.41
N ALA A 142 -45.92 92.69 -11.49
CA ALA A 142 -47.07 93.59 -11.39
C ALA A 142 -48.24 92.91 -10.67
N ALA A 143 -48.52 91.63 -10.97
CA ALA A 143 -49.56 90.86 -10.29
C ALA A 143 -49.28 90.69 -8.79
N GLU A 144 -48.03 90.36 -8.41
CA GLU A 144 -47.59 90.30 -7.00
C GLU A 144 -47.78 91.64 -6.29
N THR A 145 -47.40 92.75 -6.93
CA THR A 145 -47.54 94.10 -6.37
C THR A 145 -49.00 94.43 -6.07
N LEU A 146 -49.91 94.12 -7.00
CA LEU A 146 -51.35 94.33 -6.83
C LEU A 146 -51.92 93.46 -5.71
N THR A 147 -51.57 92.17 -5.68
CA THR A 147 -52.07 91.27 -4.64
C THR A 147 -51.54 91.58 -3.25
N ASN A 148 -50.31 92.09 -3.14
CA ASN A 148 -49.76 92.56 -1.87
C ASN A 148 -50.43 93.85 -1.36
N ALA A 149 -51.06 94.62 -2.25
CA ALA A 149 -51.91 95.76 -1.89
C ALA A 149 -53.35 95.34 -1.50
N GLY A 150 -53.65 94.04 -1.44
CA GLY A 150 -54.97 93.50 -1.11
C GLY A 150 -55.98 93.55 -2.27
N LEU A 151 -55.51 93.84 -3.49
CA LEU A 151 -56.34 93.83 -4.69
C LEU A 151 -56.20 92.48 -5.42
N LYS A 152 -57.15 92.15 -6.29
CA LYS A 152 -56.98 90.99 -7.18
C LYS A 152 -55.93 91.28 -8.25
N GLY A 153 -55.04 90.32 -8.51
CA GLY A 153 -54.05 90.38 -9.56
C GLY A 153 -54.42 89.50 -10.75
N THR A 154 -53.82 89.75 -11.91
CA THR A 154 -53.95 88.86 -13.07
C THR A 154 -52.64 88.10 -13.27
N PHE A 155 -52.63 86.79 -13.02
CA PHE A 155 -51.51 85.94 -13.36
C PHE A 155 -51.43 85.81 -14.90
N PRO A 156 -50.28 86.13 -15.53
CA PRO A 156 -50.19 86.10 -16.99
C PRO A 156 -50.29 84.68 -17.52
N LYS A 157 -50.92 84.54 -18.70
CA LYS A 157 -50.85 83.31 -19.49
C LYS A 157 -49.41 83.13 -19.97
N VAL A 158 -48.84 81.96 -19.74
CA VAL A 158 -47.52 81.57 -20.25
C VAL A 158 -47.74 80.67 -21.45
N ASP A 159 -47.38 81.15 -22.65
CA ASP A 159 -47.36 80.31 -23.85
C ASP A 159 -46.19 79.29 -23.78
N PRO A 160 -46.30 78.13 -24.45
CA PRO A 160 -45.32 77.05 -24.36
C PRO A 160 -43.88 77.53 -24.63
N GLN A 161 -43.04 77.53 -23.58
CA GLN A 161 -41.64 77.96 -23.65
C GLN A 161 -40.76 77.24 -22.62
N PRO A 162 -39.43 77.20 -22.80
CA PRO A 162 -38.51 76.71 -21.77
C PRO A 162 -38.61 77.53 -20.48
N ALA A 163 -38.46 76.87 -19.33
CA ALA A 163 -38.56 77.51 -18.02
C ALA A 163 -37.34 77.28 -17.12
N GLY A 164 -36.19 76.96 -17.73
CA GLY A 164 -34.90 76.85 -17.06
C GLY A 164 -34.45 75.44 -16.69
N GLU A 165 -33.28 75.38 -16.06
CA GLU A 165 -32.61 74.15 -15.62
C GLU A 165 -32.38 74.23 -14.12
N PHE A 166 -32.80 73.19 -13.40
CA PHE A 166 -32.70 73.18 -11.93
C PHE A 166 -32.12 71.86 -11.46
N ALA A 167 -31.05 71.98 -10.67
CA ALA A 167 -30.51 70.85 -9.91
C ALA A 167 -31.37 70.59 -8.67
N PRO A 168 -31.63 69.32 -8.31
CA PRO A 168 -32.21 68.94 -7.03
C PRO A 168 -31.39 69.43 -5.84
N ASP A 169 -32.04 69.57 -4.68
CA ASP A 169 -31.37 70.00 -3.45
C ASP A 169 -30.50 68.91 -2.81
N ASN A 170 -30.79 67.64 -3.13
CA ASN A 170 -30.06 66.46 -2.68
C ASN A 170 -29.58 65.60 -3.86
N VAL A 171 -28.46 64.92 -3.67
CA VAL A 171 -27.93 63.93 -4.62
C VAL A 171 -28.42 62.53 -4.26
N ILE A 172 -28.31 61.62 -5.20
CA ILE A 172 -28.49 60.19 -4.98
C ILE A 172 -27.28 59.66 -4.18
N ASP A 173 -27.50 58.87 -3.13
CA ASP A 173 -26.45 58.45 -2.20
C ASP A 173 -26.15 56.94 -2.22
N ASN A 174 -26.93 56.15 -2.95
CA ASN A 174 -26.78 54.69 -3.09
C ASN A 174 -25.78 54.29 -4.19
N PHE A 175 -25.45 55.17 -5.14
CA PHE A 175 -24.42 54.94 -6.16
C PHE A 175 -23.81 56.26 -6.65
N GLU A 176 -22.60 56.21 -7.21
CA GLU A 176 -22.03 57.32 -8.01
C GLU A 176 -22.58 57.29 -9.43
N TYR A 177 -22.67 56.10 -10.02
CA TYR A 177 -23.39 55.84 -11.26
C TYR A 177 -23.87 54.38 -11.28
N ALA A 178 -24.97 54.13 -11.98
CA ALA A 178 -25.49 52.80 -12.20
C ALA A 178 -26.18 52.69 -13.55
N THR A 179 -25.91 51.60 -14.27
CA THR A 179 -26.60 51.19 -15.48
C THR A 179 -27.60 50.10 -15.13
N PHE A 180 -28.87 50.34 -15.40
CA PHE A 180 -29.96 49.47 -14.94
C PHE A 180 -30.26 48.36 -15.95
N GLU A 181 -30.53 47.17 -15.44
CA GLU A 181 -31.16 46.09 -16.19
C GLU A 181 -32.68 46.19 -16.09
N SER A 182 -33.19 46.56 -14.91
CA SER A 182 -34.62 46.77 -14.68
C SER A 182 -34.88 47.74 -13.51
N GLY A 183 -36.08 48.31 -13.51
CA GLY A 183 -36.53 49.28 -12.52
C GLY A 183 -37.28 50.43 -13.17
N SER A 184 -37.94 51.25 -12.37
CA SER A 184 -38.59 52.46 -12.89
C SER A 184 -38.24 53.67 -12.05
N LEU A 185 -38.26 54.83 -12.68
CA LEU A 185 -38.12 56.12 -12.04
C LEU A 185 -39.45 56.86 -12.16
N SER A 186 -39.94 57.40 -11.05
CA SER A 186 -41.10 58.28 -11.02
C SER A 186 -40.71 59.71 -10.70
N ILE A 187 -41.38 60.65 -11.36
CA ILE A 187 -41.21 62.09 -11.14
C ILE A 187 -42.58 62.67 -10.81
N THR A 188 -42.69 63.24 -9.61
CA THR A 188 -43.89 63.92 -9.12
C THR A 188 -43.70 65.42 -9.23
N ILE A 189 -44.57 66.08 -9.99
CA ILE A 189 -44.65 67.54 -10.09
C ILE A 189 -45.74 68.03 -9.14
N GLU A 190 -45.41 69.01 -8.30
CA GLU A 190 -46.34 69.70 -7.42
C GLU A 190 -46.54 71.14 -7.91
N ASN A 191 -47.76 71.49 -8.30
CA ASN A 191 -48.08 72.86 -8.67
C ASN A 191 -48.44 73.67 -7.42
N LYS A 192 -47.62 74.65 -7.05
CA LYS A 192 -47.94 75.66 -6.04
C LYS A 192 -48.17 77.04 -6.63
N LEU A 193 -48.26 77.15 -7.96
CA LEU A 193 -48.70 78.37 -8.61
C LEU A 193 -50.18 78.62 -8.32
N PRO A 194 -50.63 79.88 -8.33
CA PRO A 194 -52.03 80.22 -8.11
C PRO A 194 -52.91 79.92 -9.34
N ILE A 195 -52.32 79.39 -10.42
CA ILE A 195 -53.00 79.04 -11.67
C ILE A 195 -52.69 77.60 -12.08
N THR A 196 -53.55 77.02 -12.93
CA THR A 196 -53.36 75.69 -13.52
C THR A 196 -52.13 75.65 -14.43
N LEU A 197 -51.29 74.62 -14.24
CA LEU A 197 -50.26 74.23 -15.21
C LEU A 197 -50.90 73.44 -16.33
N LYS A 198 -50.93 74.00 -17.54
CA LYS A 198 -51.57 73.39 -18.69
C LYS A 198 -50.68 72.33 -19.34
N THR A 199 -49.40 72.63 -19.53
CA THR A 199 -48.41 71.69 -20.10
C THR A 199 -47.09 71.84 -19.37
N ILE A 200 -46.44 70.72 -19.05
CA ILE A 200 -45.06 70.68 -18.57
C ILE A 200 -44.30 69.53 -19.23
N ILE A 201 -43.16 69.85 -19.86
CA ILE A 201 -42.23 68.86 -20.43
C ILE A 201 -40.91 68.97 -19.67
N LEU A 202 -40.54 67.91 -18.98
CA LEU A 202 -39.34 67.84 -18.16
C LEU A 202 -38.35 66.84 -18.77
N GLN A 203 -37.11 67.24 -19.01
CA GLN A 203 -36.04 66.29 -19.31
C GLN A 203 -35.19 66.08 -18.06
N LEU A 204 -34.82 64.83 -17.81
CA LEU A 204 -33.87 64.49 -16.75
C LEU A 204 -32.51 64.17 -17.37
N TRP A 205 -31.48 64.83 -16.88
CA TRP A 205 -30.11 64.71 -17.35
C TRP A 205 -29.17 64.29 -16.23
N ASN A 206 -28.21 63.44 -16.55
CA ASN A 206 -27.00 63.30 -15.75
C ASN A 206 -26.25 64.63 -15.74
N ALA A 207 -25.69 64.97 -14.58
CA ALA A 207 -24.95 66.20 -14.39
C ALA A 207 -23.49 65.94 -14.03
N VAL A 208 -22.63 66.84 -14.48
CA VAL A 208 -21.21 66.89 -14.13
C VAL A 208 -20.92 68.23 -13.47
N GLU A 209 -19.91 68.26 -12.62
CA GLU A 209 -19.48 69.50 -11.97
C GLU A 209 -18.34 70.13 -12.76
N VAL A 210 -18.58 71.35 -13.24
CA VAL A 210 -17.62 72.14 -14.02
C VAL A 210 -17.45 73.48 -13.30
N ASN A 211 -16.25 73.78 -12.84
CA ASN A 211 -15.93 75.03 -12.12
C ASN A 211 -16.87 75.33 -10.93
N GLY A 212 -17.28 74.29 -10.18
CA GLY A 212 -18.17 74.42 -9.01
C GLY A 212 -19.65 74.64 -9.35
N LYS A 213 -20.06 74.44 -10.61
CA LYS A 213 -21.46 74.46 -11.05
C LYS A 213 -21.84 73.11 -11.65
N LEU A 214 -23.10 72.69 -11.43
CA LEU A 214 -23.64 71.52 -12.11
C LEU A 214 -24.05 71.92 -13.53
N GLU A 215 -23.53 71.19 -14.50
CA GLU A 215 -23.86 71.33 -15.92
C GLU A 215 -24.32 69.97 -16.47
N LYS A 216 -25.16 70.00 -17.51
CA LYS A 216 -25.65 68.77 -18.16
C LYS A 216 -24.48 68.04 -18.80
N GLU A 217 -24.41 66.73 -18.58
CA GLU A 217 -23.44 65.88 -19.25
C GLU A 217 -23.80 65.71 -20.74
N ALA A 218 -22.81 65.88 -21.62
CA ALA A 218 -22.99 65.65 -23.05
C ALA A 218 -23.42 64.20 -23.31
N GLY A 219 -24.57 64.01 -23.99
CA GLY A 219 -25.15 62.68 -24.21
C GLY A 219 -25.77 62.02 -22.96
N GLY A 220 -25.78 62.71 -21.82
CA GLY A 220 -26.26 62.19 -20.53
C GLY A 220 -27.76 62.31 -20.29
N MET A 221 -28.59 62.44 -21.35
CA MET A 221 -30.05 62.50 -21.18
C MET A 221 -30.56 61.13 -20.72
N ILE A 222 -31.12 61.07 -19.52
CA ILE A 222 -31.70 59.85 -18.96
C ILE A 222 -33.03 59.56 -19.66
N GLY A 223 -33.88 60.58 -19.73
CA GLY A 223 -35.19 60.51 -20.36
C GLY A 223 -35.80 61.89 -20.55
N GLU A 224 -36.70 61.98 -21.54
CA GLU A 224 -37.59 63.13 -21.73
C GLU A 224 -39.00 62.71 -21.32
N LEU A 225 -39.58 63.45 -20.38
CA LEU A 225 -41.00 63.36 -20.05
C LEU A 225 -41.77 64.23 -21.06
N ALA A 226 -41.95 63.71 -22.26
CA ALA A 226 -42.89 64.23 -23.23
C ALA A 226 -43.88 63.11 -23.54
N TYR A 227 -45.14 63.24 -23.12
CA TYR A 227 -46.38 62.84 -23.82
C TYR A 227 -47.61 62.78 -22.87
N SER A 228 -48.67 63.48 -23.31
CA SER A 228 -50.12 63.45 -22.99
C SER A 228 -50.70 63.54 -21.57
N ASN A 229 -49.98 63.29 -20.46
CA ASN A 229 -50.67 63.03 -19.16
C ASN A 229 -50.36 64.02 -18.01
N ILE A 230 -49.46 64.99 -18.17
CA ILE A 230 -49.43 66.17 -17.28
C ILE A 230 -50.09 67.34 -18.01
N THR A 231 -51.39 67.22 -18.21
CA THR A 231 -52.22 68.34 -18.63
C THR A 231 -53.10 68.75 -17.47
N ASN A 232 -53.09 70.04 -17.13
CA ASN A 232 -53.96 70.65 -16.14
C ASN A 232 -53.69 70.21 -14.69
N VAL A 233 -52.45 70.40 -14.21
CA VAL A 233 -52.18 70.32 -12.76
C VAL A 233 -52.75 71.57 -12.11
N ALA A 234 -53.93 71.45 -11.50
CA ALA A 234 -54.58 72.56 -10.81
C ALA A 234 -53.72 73.10 -9.64
N PRO A 235 -53.97 74.34 -9.17
CA PRO A 235 -53.28 74.89 -8.01
C PRO A 235 -53.32 73.93 -6.81
N ASN A 236 -52.17 73.77 -6.15
CA ASN A 236 -51.95 72.89 -4.99
C ASN A 236 -52.09 71.38 -5.24
N ASN A 237 -52.20 70.92 -6.49
CA ASN A 237 -52.25 69.50 -6.82
C ASN A 237 -50.89 68.95 -7.27
N LYS A 238 -50.79 67.61 -7.29
CA LYS A 238 -49.63 66.86 -7.76
C LYS A 238 -49.98 66.00 -8.97
N SER A 239 -49.00 65.73 -9.82
CA SER A 239 -49.08 64.71 -10.87
C SER A 239 -47.78 63.92 -10.92
N THR A 240 -47.87 62.60 -11.08
CA THR A 240 -46.73 61.69 -11.08
C THR A 240 -46.64 60.96 -12.42
N LEU A 241 -45.44 60.95 -13.00
CA LEU A 241 -45.10 60.14 -14.16
C LEU A 241 -44.09 59.07 -13.77
N SER A 242 -44.05 57.96 -14.50
CA SER A 242 -43.06 56.90 -14.34
C SER A 242 -42.49 56.49 -15.69
N PHE A 243 -41.20 56.13 -15.75
CA PHE A 243 -40.57 55.55 -16.93
C PHE A 243 -39.57 54.45 -16.57
N ASP A 244 -39.33 53.57 -17.54
CA ASP A 244 -38.45 52.41 -17.43
C ASP A 244 -36.97 52.84 -17.43
N LEU A 245 -36.20 52.25 -16.52
CA LEU A 245 -34.77 52.46 -16.39
C LEU A 245 -33.93 51.48 -17.20
N LYS A 246 -34.52 50.45 -17.82
CA LYS A 246 -33.78 49.47 -18.59
C LYS A 246 -32.79 50.11 -19.57
N ASP A 247 -31.54 49.67 -19.49
CA ASP A 247 -30.38 50.13 -20.28
C ASP A 247 -30.02 51.62 -20.11
N LYS A 248 -30.61 52.31 -19.12
CA LYS A 248 -30.25 53.69 -18.78
C LYS A 248 -29.14 53.71 -17.76
N THR A 249 -28.25 54.68 -17.89
CA THR A 249 -27.24 55.00 -16.87
C THR A 249 -27.65 56.27 -16.14
N ILE A 250 -27.77 56.19 -14.81
CA ILE A 250 -28.03 57.33 -13.94
C ILE A 250 -26.78 57.59 -13.11
N LYS A 251 -26.38 58.86 -13.01
CA LYS A 251 -25.35 59.36 -12.11
C LYS A 251 -25.97 59.96 -10.87
N ASN A 252 -25.15 60.11 -9.83
CA ASN A 252 -25.63 60.61 -8.55
C ASN A 252 -26.08 62.08 -8.55
N LYS A 253 -25.60 62.85 -9.53
CA LYS A 253 -25.94 64.24 -9.76
C LYS A 253 -26.84 64.35 -10.99
N LEU A 254 -27.94 65.07 -10.82
CA LEU A 254 -29.00 65.22 -11.82
C LEU A 254 -29.32 66.69 -12.09
N ILE A 255 -29.78 66.99 -13.30
CA ILE A 255 -30.40 68.27 -13.66
C ILE A 255 -31.76 68.00 -14.31
N ALA A 256 -32.78 68.71 -13.83
CA ALA A 256 -34.10 68.72 -14.43
C ALA A 256 -34.24 69.96 -15.34
N VAL A 257 -34.56 69.73 -16.61
CA VAL A 257 -34.71 70.78 -17.63
C VAL A 257 -36.19 70.94 -17.93
N PHE A 258 -36.76 72.10 -17.62
CA PHE A 258 -38.12 72.44 -18.00
C PHE A 258 -38.11 72.90 -19.46
N LYS A 259 -38.19 71.94 -20.38
CA LYS A 259 -38.19 72.19 -21.84
C LYS A 259 -39.42 72.96 -22.28
N THR A 260 -40.56 72.73 -21.62
CA THR A 260 -41.81 73.44 -21.91
C THR A 260 -42.59 73.65 -20.63
N LEU A 261 -43.06 74.87 -20.43
CA LEU A 261 -44.04 75.27 -19.41
C LEU A 261 -45.16 76.07 -20.10
N GLU A 262 -46.41 75.75 -19.79
CA GLU A 262 -47.60 76.47 -20.25
C GLU A 262 -48.59 76.64 -19.09
N THR A 263 -49.19 77.83 -18.94
CA THR A 263 -50.21 78.14 -17.94
C THR A 263 -51.46 78.76 -18.57
N GLU A 264 -52.62 78.62 -17.94
CA GLU A 264 -53.89 79.15 -18.49
C GLU A 264 -54.03 80.69 -18.34
N GLY A 265 -53.30 81.30 -17.40
CA GLY A 265 -53.48 82.69 -16.98
C GLY A 265 -54.85 82.94 -16.32
N GLY A 266 -54.99 84.03 -15.56
CA GLY A 266 -56.28 84.35 -14.93
C GLY A 266 -56.21 85.30 -13.74
N GLU A 267 -57.38 85.72 -13.26
CA GLU A 267 -57.51 86.50 -12.03
C GLU A 267 -57.22 85.62 -10.80
N VAL A 268 -56.38 86.12 -9.89
CA VAL A 268 -55.93 85.40 -8.69
C VAL A 268 -55.92 86.31 -7.47
N ASP A 269 -56.22 85.74 -6.30
CA ASP A 269 -56.28 86.49 -5.05
C ASP A 269 -54.89 86.77 -4.46
N LYS A 270 -53.89 85.95 -4.80
CA LYS A 270 -52.51 86.10 -4.31
C LYS A 270 -51.48 85.60 -5.31
N VAL A 271 -50.51 86.45 -5.63
CA VAL A 271 -49.25 86.08 -6.29
C VAL A 271 -48.11 86.37 -5.32
N ASP A 272 -47.25 85.38 -5.07
CA ASP A 272 -46.12 85.49 -4.14
C ASP A 272 -44.91 84.76 -4.73
N ARG A 273 -43.95 85.53 -5.23
CA ARG A 273 -42.77 85.03 -5.93
C ARG A 273 -41.81 84.28 -5.00
N ALA A 274 -41.90 84.51 -3.69
CA ALA A 274 -41.04 83.85 -2.71
C ALA A 274 -41.57 82.49 -2.28
N THR A 275 -42.90 82.32 -2.19
CA THR A 275 -43.51 81.09 -1.63
C THR A 275 -44.26 80.22 -2.62
N GLN A 276 -44.78 80.77 -3.72
CA GLN A 276 -45.42 79.99 -4.79
C GLN A 276 -44.37 79.46 -5.78
N GLY A 277 -44.69 78.43 -6.56
CA GLY A 277 -43.71 77.79 -7.45
C GLY A 277 -44.11 76.41 -7.95
N ILE A 278 -43.11 75.65 -8.38
CA ILE A 278 -43.25 74.27 -8.83
C ILE A 278 -42.28 73.40 -8.02
N GLY A 279 -42.81 72.38 -7.35
CA GLY A 279 -42.02 71.32 -6.75
C GLY A 279 -41.83 70.18 -7.74
N PHE A 280 -40.66 69.54 -7.74
CA PHE A 280 -40.51 68.22 -8.34
C PHE A 280 -39.79 67.27 -7.38
N GLU A 281 -40.20 66.01 -7.41
CA GLU A 281 -39.65 64.94 -6.58
C GLU A 281 -39.43 63.69 -7.44
N ILE A 282 -38.23 63.14 -7.40
CA ILE A 282 -37.80 61.97 -8.15
C ILE A 282 -37.65 60.81 -7.16
N ASN A 283 -38.33 59.70 -7.46
CA ASN A 283 -38.27 58.44 -6.72
C ASN A 283 -38.02 57.29 -7.69
N SER A 284 -37.60 56.14 -7.20
CA SER A 284 -37.62 54.90 -7.99
C SER A 284 -38.63 53.89 -7.45
N SER A 285 -38.85 52.82 -8.22
CA SER A 285 -39.39 51.57 -7.68
C SER A 285 -38.49 51.03 -6.56
N ASP A 286 -39.07 50.17 -5.71
CA ASP A 286 -38.28 49.36 -4.80
C ASP A 286 -37.40 48.37 -5.59
N GLN A 287 -36.25 48.01 -5.03
CA GLN A 287 -35.31 47.00 -5.56
C GLN A 287 -34.88 47.24 -7.02
N LEU A 288 -33.96 48.19 -7.22
CA LEU A 288 -33.41 48.47 -8.54
C LEU A 288 -32.38 47.42 -8.93
N GLN A 289 -32.46 46.92 -10.17
CA GLN A 289 -31.51 45.95 -10.70
C GLN A 289 -30.52 46.61 -11.65
N VAL A 290 -29.23 46.42 -11.36
CA VAL A 290 -28.12 47.10 -12.03
C VAL A 290 -27.13 46.09 -12.59
N LYS A 291 -26.71 46.32 -13.83
CA LYS A 291 -25.77 45.45 -14.56
C LYS A 291 -24.34 45.99 -14.60
N ASP A 292 -24.15 47.26 -14.28
CA ASP A 292 -22.84 47.90 -14.19
C ASP A 292 -22.97 49.14 -13.32
N GLY A 293 -21.97 49.46 -12.53
CA GLY A 293 -22.03 50.67 -11.71
C GLY A 293 -20.93 50.78 -10.69
N LYS A 294 -20.95 51.90 -9.97
CA LYS A 294 -20.22 52.11 -8.74
C LYS A 294 -21.22 52.43 -7.63
N ALA A 295 -21.59 51.41 -6.86
CA ALA A 295 -22.76 51.43 -5.98
C ALA A 295 -22.48 50.88 -4.57
N LYS A 296 -23.34 51.25 -3.62
CA LYS A 296 -23.47 50.60 -2.32
C LYS A 296 -24.19 49.28 -2.52
N ILE A 297 -23.52 48.17 -2.21
CA ILE A 297 -24.18 46.88 -2.09
C ILE A 297 -24.91 46.83 -0.73
N PRO A 298 -26.21 46.49 -0.71
CA PRO A 298 -26.95 46.30 0.52
C PRO A 298 -26.30 45.25 1.43
N SER A 299 -26.33 45.47 2.76
CA SER A 299 -25.70 44.56 3.74
C SER A 299 -26.36 43.18 3.82
N ASP A 300 -27.57 43.05 3.32
CA ASP A 300 -28.37 41.83 3.20
C ASP A 300 -28.19 41.12 1.85
N THR A 301 -27.28 41.59 0.99
CA THR A 301 -26.97 40.92 -0.28
C THR A 301 -26.32 39.57 -0.02
N ALA A 302 -26.92 38.51 -0.57
CA ALA A 302 -26.39 37.16 -0.47
C ALA A 302 -24.98 37.06 -1.08
N PRO A 303 -24.07 36.30 -0.49
CA PRO A 303 -22.77 36.03 -1.09
C PRO A 303 -22.91 35.18 -2.35
N ILE A 304 -21.86 35.18 -3.18
CA ILE A 304 -21.72 34.17 -4.24
C ILE A 304 -21.13 32.94 -3.58
N GLU A 305 -21.97 31.94 -3.33
CA GLU A 305 -21.59 30.69 -2.69
C GLU A 305 -21.91 29.45 -3.53
N GLY A 306 -21.42 28.30 -3.10
CA GLY A 306 -21.79 26.99 -3.64
C GLY A 306 -20.78 25.91 -3.32
N ASP A 307 -21.06 24.73 -3.84
CA ASP A 307 -20.20 23.55 -3.74
C ASP A 307 -19.81 23.02 -5.12
N GLN A 308 -18.75 22.23 -5.13
CA GLN A 308 -18.31 21.44 -6.27
C GLN A 308 -18.00 20.04 -5.75
N ASN A 309 -18.67 19.05 -6.34
CA ASN A 309 -18.44 17.64 -6.05
C ASN A 309 -17.62 17.04 -7.19
N LEU A 310 -16.46 16.51 -6.85
CA LEU A 310 -15.54 15.87 -7.77
C LEU A 310 -15.68 14.36 -7.61
N ASP A 311 -16.13 13.69 -8.65
CA ASP A 311 -16.08 12.23 -8.69
C ASP A 311 -14.62 11.79 -8.87
N VAL A 312 -14.15 10.97 -7.95
CA VAL A 312 -12.86 10.28 -8.02
C VAL A 312 -13.15 8.88 -8.53
N SER A 313 -12.47 8.44 -9.60
CA SER A 313 -12.69 7.12 -10.19
C SER A 313 -11.53 6.18 -9.86
N PRO A 314 -11.58 5.43 -8.75
CA PRO A 314 -10.49 4.52 -8.35
C PRO A 314 -10.44 3.21 -9.15
N GLY A 315 -11.37 3.01 -10.10
CA GLY A 315 -11.52 1.77 -10.87
C GLY A 315 -12.84 1.06 -10.57
N ALA A 316 -13.13 0.01 -11.36
CA ALA A 316 -14.29 -0.84 -11.12
C ALA A 316 -14.11 -1.61 -9.80
N ASP A 317 -15.19 -1.71 -9.02
CA ASP A 317 -15.24 -2.45 -7.75
C ASP A 317 -14.24 -1.97 -6.68
N VAL A 318 -13.79 -0.71 -6.75
CA VAL A 318 -12.97 -0.07 -5.72
C VAL A 318 -13.74 1.07 -5.04
N GLU A 319 -13.75 1.06 -3.72
CA GLU A 319 -14.31 2.12 -2.88
C GLU A 319 -13.24 2.62 -1.93
N ILE A 320 -12.86 3.88 -2.09
CA ILE A 320 -11.93 4.54 -1.17
C ILE A 320 -12.76 5.21 -0.08
N THR A 321 -12.41 4.96 1.18
CA THR A 321 -13.03 5.66 2.31
C THR A 321 -12.12 6.77 2.81
N LYS A 322 -10.81 6.49 3.01
CA LYS A 322 -9.87 7.48 3.53
C LYS A 322 -8.51 7.34 2.89
N ILE A 323 -7.83 8.47 2.72
CA ILE A 323 -6.43 8.52 2.30
C ILE A 323 -5.65 9.37 3.31
N LYS A 324 -4.57 8.80 3.85
CA LYS A 324 -3.56 9.58 4.56
C LYS A 324 -2.51 10.05 3.56
N ILE A 325 -2.34 11.37 3.48
CA ILE A 325 -1.47 12.01 2.49
C ILE A 325 -0.08 12.20 3.10
N LYS A 326 0.92 11.63 2.44
CA LYS A 326 2.33 11.77 2.79
C LYS A 326 2.86 13.12 2.30
N LYS A 327 2.53 13.49 1.06
CA LYS A 327 2.97 14.71 0.39
C LYS A 327 2.01 15.12 -0.72
N GLY A 328 2.01 16.40 -1.05
CA GLY A 328 1.23 16.97 -2.15
C GLY A 328 0.75 18.37 -1.82
N SER A 329 0.14 19.03 -2.81
CA SER A 329 -0.52 20.31 -2.62
C SER A 329 -1.84 20.36 -3.38
N LEU A 330 -2.78 21.13 -2.83
CA LEU A 330 -3.97 21.57 -3.51
C LEU A 330 -3.72 22.97 -4.05
N ASP A 331 -3.64 23.09 -5.37
CA ASP A 331 -3.25 24.30 -6.08
C ASP A 331 -4.47 24.93 -6.76
N PHE A 332 -4.64 26.23 -6.54
CA PHE A 332 -5.70 27.07 -7.06
C PHE A 332 -5.10 28.08 -8.02
N ASN A 333 -5.40 27.99 -9.30
CA ASN A 333 -5.07 29.01 -10.26
C ASN A 333 -6.28 29.92 -10.47
N ILE A 334 -6.19 31.15 -9.95
CA ILE A 334 -7.29 32.10 -9.84
C ILE A 334 -7.09 33.21 -10.86
N ASN A 335 -8.07 33.35 -11.76
CA ASN A 335 -8.12 34.41 -12.75
C ASN A 335 -9.38 35.25 -12.54
N THR A 336 -9.24 36.58 -12.52
CA THR A 336 -10.36 37.47 -12.24
C THR A 336 -10.20 38.80 -12.99
N ASN A 337 -11.32 39.43 -13.34
CA ASN A 337 -11.36 40.79 -13.89
C ASN A 337 -12.10 41.79 -12.99
N PHE A 338 -12.41 41.40 -11.74
CA PHE A 338 -13.05 42.29 -10.77
C PHE A 338 -12.14 43.50 -10.48
N LYS A 339 -12.73 44.71 -10.54
CA LYS A 339 -11.98 45.98 -10.42
C LYS A 339 -11.69 46.38 -8.99
N ASP A 340 -12.54 46.00 -8.04
CA ASP A 340 -12.33 46.20 -6.61
C ASP A 340 -11.87 44.90 -5.93
N GLU A 341 -11.32 45.01 -4.72
CA GLU A 341 -10.84 43.86 -3.93
C GLU A 341 -12.00 43.13 -3.25
N TYR A 342 -12.06 41.82 -3.45
CA TYR A 342 -12.98 40.89 -2.80
C TYR A 342 -12.20 39.81 -2.05
N THR A 343 -12.90 39.10 -1.17
CA THR A 343 -12.36 37.95 -0.46
C THR A 343 -13.08 36.69 -0.91
N LEU A 344 -12.33 35.65 -1.26
CA LEU A 344 -12.80 34.30 -1.53
C LEU A 344 -12.44 33.43 -0.33
N THR A 345 -13.42 32.75 0.25
CA THR A 345 -13.22 31.70 1.23
C THR A 345 -13.44 30.35 0.57
N LEU A 346 -12.43 29.49 0.60
CA LEU A 346 -12.52 28.09 0.18
C LEU A 346 -12.53 27.18 1.41
N ASN A 347 -13.43 26.21 1.46
CA ASN A 347 -13.45 25.17 2.48
C ASN A 347 -13.40 23.77 1.87
N PHE A 348 -12.68 22.88 2.55
CA PHE A 348 -12.46 21.50 2.16
C PHE A 348 -12.92 20.57 3.28
N PRO A 349 -14.25 20.39 3.45
CA PRO A 349 -14.84 19.77 4.63
C PRO A 349 -14.34 18.34 4.91
N GLN A 350 -13.84 17.65 3.89
CA GLN A 350 -13.35 16.27 3.97
C GLN A 350 -11.88 16.14 4.40
N PHE A 351 -11.13 17.24 4.45
CA PHE A 351 -9.77 17.22 4.97
C PHE A 351 -9.76 17.42 6.48
N SER A 352 -8.94 16.63 7.15
CA SER A 352 -8.62 16.75 8.57
C SER A 352 -7.12 16.64 8.81
N GLY A 353 -6.64 17.08 9.98
CA GLY A 353 -5.21 17.12 10.30
C GLY A 353 -4.45 18.33 9.71
N ILE A 354 -5.10 19.13 8.87
CA ILE A 354 -4.63 20.42 8.34
C ILE A 354 -5.75 21.47 8.48
N ASP A 355 -5.41 22.75 8.30
CA ASP A 355 -6.42 23.80 8.12
C ASP A 355 -7.21 23.53 6.83
N ASN A 356 -8.51 23.31 6.97
CA ASN A 356 -9.40 22.97 5.87
C ASN A 356 -10.10 24.22 5.29
N LYS A 357 -9.68 25.41 5.70
CA LYS A 357 -10.18 26.69 5.20
C LYS A 357 -9.05 27.53 4.63
N LYS A 358 -9.30 28.22 3.53
CA LYS A 358 -8.37 29.18 2.94
C LYS A 358 -9.09 30.45 2.54
N VAL A 359 -8.54 31.58 2.99
CA VAL A 359 -9.04 32.93 2.64
C VAL A 359 -8.07 33.57 1.66
N ILE A 360 -8.58 34.04 0.53
CA ILE A 360 -7.80 34.59 -0.59
C ILE A 360 -8.40 35.94 -0.98
N LYS A 361 -7.56 36.95 -1.11
CA LYS A 361 -7.97 38.26 -1.66
C LYS A 361 -7.76 38.27 -3.17
N PHE A 362 -8.71 38.81 -3.92
CA PHE A 362 -8.66 38.89 -5.37
C PHE A 362 -9.32 40.18 -5.88
N GLY A 363 -8.99 40.59 -7.11
CA GLY A 363 -9.52 41.81 -7.71
C GLY A 363 -8.73 43.07 -7.32
N GLY A 364 -8.96 44.15 -8.07
CA GLY A 364 -8.17 45.37 -7.98
C GLY A 364 -6.67 45.09 -8.19
N SER A 365 -5.83 45.54 -7.25
CA SER A 365 -4.38 45.28 -7.29
C SER A 365 -3.98 43.84 -6.91
N ASN A 366 -4.91 43.03 -6.40
CA ASN A 366 -4.62 41.66 -6.00
C ASN A 366 -4.97 40.69 -7.13
N GLN A 367 -3.92 40.20 -7.80
CA GLN A 367 -4.02 39.16 -8.80
C GLN A 367 -3.24 37.94 -8.27
N PRO A 368 -3.86 37.12 -7.41
CA PRO A 368 -3.13 36.12 -6.62
C PRO A 368 -2.46 35.04 -7.50
N GLY A 369 -2.93 34.81 -8.73
CA GLY A 369 -2.38 33.78 -9.60
C GLY A 369 -2.56 32.40 -8.99
N VAL A 370 -1.44 31.73 -8.67
CA VAL A 370 -1.45 30.39 -8.06
C VAL A 370 -1.33 30.48 -6.54
N VAL A 371 -2.32 29.93 -5.83
CA VAL A 371 -2.30 29.73 -4.38
C VAL A 371 -2.21 28.24 -4.11
N SER A 372 -1.36 27.81 -3.18
CA SER A 372 -1.19 26.40 -2.82
C SER A 372 -1.47 26.15 -1.34
N ILE A 373 -2.13 25.02 -1.05
CA ILE A 373 -2.30 24.49 0.31
C ILE A 373 -1.51 23.18 0.39
N PRO A 374 -0.50 23.07 1.29
CA PRO A 374 0.21 21.81 1.48
C PRO A 374 -0.70 20.76 2.11
N LEU A 375 -0.66 19.53 1.59
CA LEU A 375 -1.48 18.41 2.05
C LEU A 375 -0.70 17.38 2.88
N SER A 376 0.58 17.62 3.18
CA SER A 376 1.39 16.69 3.96
C SER A 376 0.79 16.49 5.36
N GLY A 377 0.56 15.22 5.73
CA GLY A 377 -0.06 14.85 7.00
C GLY A 377 -1.58 14.96 7.00
N ALA A 378 -2.21 15.44 5.94
CA ALA A 378 -3.67 15.54 5.86
C ALA A 378 -4.31 14.16 5.74
N ILE A 379 -5.50 14.01 6.30
CA ILE A 379 -6.38 12.86 6.12
C ILE A 379 -7.57 13.33 5.30
N LEU A 380 -7.74 12.74 4.13
CA LEU A 380 -8.85 13.00 3.22
C LEU A 380 -9.89 11.89 3.37
N ASP A 381 -11.13 12.26 3.72
CA ASP A 381 -12.29 11.38 3.65
C ASP A 381 -12.88 11.41 2.24
N LEU A 382 -12.83 10.28 1.54
CA LEU A 382 -13.41 10.11 0.20
C LEU A 382 -14.62 9.19 0.22
N THR A 383 -15.34 9.06 1.34
CA THR A 383 -16.55 8.23 1.42
C THR A 383 -17.51 8.57 0.26
N GLY A 384 -17.85 7.56 -0.55
CA GLY A 384 -18.64 7.74 -1.78
C GLY A 384 -17.82 8.17 -3.00
N ASN A 385 -16.49 8.06 -2.95
CA ASN A 385 -15.52 8.43 -3.97
C ASN A 385 -15.68 9.87 -4.47
N LYS A 386 -15.97 10.81 -3.57
CA LYS A 386 -16.19 12.22 -3.92
C LYS A 386 -15.30 13.16 -3.11
N LEU A 387 -14.73 14.16 -3.77
CA LEU A 387 -14.10 15.30 -3.11
C LEU A 387 -15.03 16.52 -3.21
N ILE A 388 -15.27 17.21 -2.10
CA ILE A 388 -16.18 18.34 -1.99
C ILE A 388 -15.36 19.60 -1.69
N VAL A 389 -15.57 20.63 -2.50
CA VAL A 389 -15.01 21.97 -2.30
C VAL A 389 -16.16 22.95 -2.18
N THR A 390 -16.22 23.71 -1.10
CA THR A 390 -17.19 24.81 -0.97
C THR A 390 -16.49 26.15 -1.06
N TYR A 391 -17.18 27.12 -1.64
CA TYR A 391 -16.65 28.47 -1.80
C TYR A 391 -17.70 29.51 -1.38
N ASP A 392 -17.22 30.65 -0.91
CA ASP A 392 -18.02 31.80 -0.48
C ASP A 392 -17.29 33.10 -0.84
N ILE A 393 -18.01 34.03 -1.47
CA ILE A 393 -17.53 35.36 -1.84
C ILE A 393 -18.55 36.38 -1.32
N PRO A 394 -18.29 37.04 -0.17
CA PRO A 394 -19.12 38.13 0.31
C PRO A 394 -19.04 39.33 -0.63
N LEU A 395 -20.21 39.80 -1.08
CA LEU A 395 -20.33 40.98 -1.96
C LEU A 395 -20.43 42.29 -1.16
N PHE A 396 -20.88 42.23 0.09
CA PHE A 396 -20.94 43.38 0.99
C PHE A 396 -19.60 43.60 1.71
N ASN A 397 -19.13 44.84 1.73
CA ASN A 397 -17.95 45.25 2.48
C ASN A 397 -18.20 46.58 3.20
N SER A 398 -18.29 46.55 4.53
CA SER A 398 -18.54 47.74 5.35
C SER A 398 -17.40 48.76 5.34
N ALA A 399 -16.19 48.36 4.94
CA ALA A 399 -15.02 49.26 4.84
C ALA A 399 -15.00 50.08 3.55
N ILE A 400 -15.77 49.69 2.52
CA ILE A 400 -15.78 50.34 1.21
C ILE A 400 -17.18 50.91 0.94
N PRO A 401 -17.34 52.24 0.84
CA PRO A 401 -18.66 52.86 0.70
C PRO A 401 -19.29 52.64 -0.68
N PHE A 402 -18.51 52.41 -1.74
CA PHE A 402 -19.02 52.10 -3.07
C PHE A 402 -18.09 51.10 -3.75
N ILE A 403 -18.65 50.05 -4.36
CA ILE A 403 -17.88 49.10 -5.17
C ILE A 403 -18.24 49.25 -6.64
N THR A 404 -17.22 49.15 -7.48
CA THR A 404 -17.28 49.10 -8.93
C THR A 404 -17.50 47.68 -9.36
N PHE A 405 -18.58 47.43 -10.10
CA PHE A 405 -18.89 46.11 -10.59
C PHE A 405 -19.48 46.18 -12.00
N ASN A 406 -19.28 45.09 -12.73
CA ASN A 406 -19.93 44.81 -14.00
C ASN A 406 -20.53 43.40 -13.95
N PHE A 407 -21.69 43.18 -14.57
CA PHE A 407 -22.34 41.86 -14.58
C PHE A 407 -21.46 40.78 -15.24
N ALA A 408 -20.58 41.18 -16.16
CA ALA A 408 -19.62 40.32 -16.84
C ALA A 408 -18.30 40.16 -16.07
N ASP A 409 -18.14 40.81 -14.91
CA ASP A 409 -17.03 40.50 -14.01
C ASP A 409 -17.17 39.04 -13.58
N LYS A 410 -16.07 38.31 -13.67
CA LYS A 410 -15.98 36.87 -13.44
C LYS A 410 -14.69 36.50 -12.72
N ILE A 411 -14.79 35.41 -11.98
CA ILE A 411 -13.69 34.71 -11.33
C ILE A 411 -13.72 33.27 -11.82
N ASP A 412 -12.58 32.84 -12.35
CA ASP A 412 -12.34 31.48 -12.80
C ASP A 412 -11.26 30.88 -11.90
N ILE A 413 -11.57 29.77 -11.23
CA ILE A 413 -10.67 29.08 -10.30
C ILE A 413 -10.44 27.67 -10.81
N ASP A 414 -9.21 27.37 -11.17
CA ASP A 414 -8.78 26.02 -11.51
C ASP A 414 -8.17 25.34 -10.29
N VAL A 415 -8.78 24.24 -9.82
CA VAL A 415 -8.34 23.45 -8.67
C VAL A 415 -7.66 22.17 -9.16
N THR A 416 -6.44 21.92 -8.68
CA THR A 416 -5.65 20.72 -9.01
C THR A 416 -4.92 20.16 -7.79
N ILE A 417 -4.75 18.85 -7.72
CA ILE A 417 -3.85 18.20 -6.75
C ILE A 417 -2.55 17.86 -7.45
N ASN A 418 -1.43 18.36 -6.93
CA ASN A 418 -0.10 18.16 -7.50
C ASN A 418 0.84 17.43 -6.53
N ASN A 419 1.79 16.68 -7.09
CA ASN A 419 2.84 15.95 -6.35
C ASN A 419 2.29 15.04 -5.24
N PHE A 420 1.17 14.36 -5.54
CA PHE A 420 0.45 13.55 -4.58
C PHE A 420 1.18 12.24 -4.27
N GLU A 421 1.54 12.05 -3.01
CA GLU A 421 2.07 10.81 -2.45
C GLU A 421 1.24 10.47 -1.21
N TRP A 422 0.92 9.20 -1.04
CA TRP A 422 0.06 8.71 0.03
C TRP A 422 0.83 7.78 0.98
N GLU A 423 0.37 7.70 2.21
CA GLU A 423 0.94 6.85 3.25
C GLU A 423 0.13 5.56 3.39
N TYR A 424 -1.18 5.69 3.55
CA TYR A 424 -2.11 4.57 3.51
C TYR A 424 -3.45 4.97 2.90
N VAL A 425 -4.15 3.98 2.38
CA VAL A 425 -5.54 4.08 1.89
C VAL A 425 -6.37 3.05 2.64
N THR A 426 -7.59 3.42 3.03
CA THR A 426 -8.56 2.48 3.57
C THR A 426 -9.78 2.39 2.67
N GLY A 427 -10.35 1.19 2.55
CA GLY A 427 -11.56 0.94 1.80
C GLY A 427 -11.64 -0.49 1.25
N PHE A 428 -12.47 -0.64 0.22
CA PHE A 428 -12.65 -1.89 -0.51
C PHE A 428 -11.83 -1.82 -1.80
N PHE A 429 -10.87 -2.73 -1.97
CA PHE A 429 -9.94 -2.73 -3.10
C PHE A 429 -10.31 -3.74 -4.19
N GLY A 430 -11.53 -4.30 -4.14
CA GLY A 430 -11.94 -5.37 -5.03
C GLY A 430 -11.39 -6.74 -4.64
N LEU A 431 -11.52 -7.70 -5.57
CA LEU A 431 -10.99 -9.05 -5.44
C LEU A 431 -9.89 -9.27 -6.48
N HIS A 432 -8.71 -9.66 -6.02
CA HIS A 432 -7.59 -9.98 -6.89
C HIS A 432 -7.31 -11.47 -6.84
N GLU A 433 -7.44 -12.13 -7.98
CA GLU A 433 -7.06 -13.53 -8.17
C GLU A 433 -5.75 -13.57 -8.98
N THR A 434 -4.76 -14.33 -8.52
CA THR A 434 -3.71 -14.81 -9.43
C THR A 434 -3.39 -16.27 -9.24
N LYS A 435 -2.87 -16.84 -10.32
CA LYS A 435 -2.49 -18.22 -10.43
C LYS A 435 -0.98 -18.34 -10.26
N ILE A 436 -0.58 -19.32 -9.48
CA ILE A 436 0.78 -19.86 -9.53
C ILE A 436 0.74 -20.94 -10.60
N ASP A 437 1.35 -20.63 -11.75
CA ASP A 437 1.38 -21.54 -12.89
C ASP A 437 2.03 -22.88 -12.48
N PRO A 438 1.56 -24.02 -13.04
CA PRO A 438 2.15 -25.32 -12.78
C PRO A 438 3.65 -25.33 -13.08
N GLN A 439 4.44 -25.60 -12.05
CA GLN A 439 5.89 -25.69 -12.14
C GLN A 439 6.39 -26.99 -11.52
N LYS A 440 7.58 -27.37 -11.94
CA LYS A 440 8.30 -28.54 -11.45
C LYS A 440 9.50 -28.08 -10.67
N PHE A 441 9.82 -28.77 -9.58
CA PHE A 441 11.15 -28.68 -9.00
C PHE A 441 11.73 -30.08 -8.80
N ALA A 442 12.98 -30.22 -9.23
CA ALA A 442 13.75 -31.42 -9.06
C ALA A 442 14.44 -31.42 -7.69
N VAL A 443 14.38 -32.55 -7.01
CA VAL A 443 15.08 -32.79 -5.74
C VAL A 443 16.27 -33.66 -6.06
N ASP A 444 17.48 -33.14 -5.84
CA ASP A 444 18.69 -33.92 -6.06
C ASP A 444 18.90 -34.92 -4.91
N MET A 445 18.60 -36.17 -5.23
CA MET A 445 18.75 -37.32 -4.34
C MET A 445 19.99 -38.18 -4.67
N ALA A 446 20.86 -37.77 -5.60
CA ALA A 446 22.00 -38.56 -6.07
C ALA A 446 22.93 -39.02 -4.93
N SER A 447 23.00 -38.26 -3.83
CA SER A 447 23.80 -38.60 -2.65
C SER A 447 23.25 -39.76 -1.81
N ILE A 448 22.05 -40.26 -2.14
CA ILE A 448 21.34 -41.36 -1.46
C ILE A 448 20.86 -42.44 -2.45
N GLU A 449 21.07 -42.27 -3.76
CA GLU A 449 20.65 -43.23 -4.81
C GLU A 449 21.39 -44.58 -4.75
N GLY A 450 22.49 -44.69 -3.98
CA GLY A 450 23.23 -45.95 -3.80
C GLY A 450 22.58 -46.96 -2.86
N LEU A 451 21.42 -46.65 -2.28
CA LEU A 451 20.67 -47.54 -1.39
C LEU A 451 19.66 -48.36 -2.20
N ASP A 452 19.93 -49.65 -2.39
CA ASP A 452 19.05 -50.58 -3.10
C ASP A 452 18.11 -51.31 -2.14
N GLY A 453 16.82 -50.95 -2.12
CA GLY A 453 15.80 -51.56 -1.28
C GLY A 453 14.57 -50.68 -1.08
N LYS A 454 13.67 -51.03 -0.17
CA LYS A 454 12.49 -50.21 0.13
C LYS A 454 12.77 -49.31 1.33
N ILE A 455 12.75 -48.00 1.10
CA ILE A 455 12.82 -46.97 2.14
C ILE A 455 11.51 -46.19 2.11
N ALA A 456 10.91 -45.97 3.28
CA ALA A 456 9.71 -45.17 3.43
C ALA A 456 9.93 -44.11 4.51
N LEU A 457 9.80 -42.83 4.15
CA LEU A 457 9.90 -41.72 5.10
C LEU A 457 8.70 -41.77 6.05
N THR A 458 8.95 -41.56 7.35
CA THR A 458 7.90 -41.67 8.37
C THR A 458 7.36 -40.33 8.83
N ASP A 459 8.09 -39.23 8.65
CA ASP A 459 7.64 -37.90 9.04
C ASP A 459 7.95 -36.80 8.00
N PRO A 460 7.44 -36.93 6.76
CA PRO A 460 7.60 -35.90 5.75
C PRO A 460 6.82 -34.62 6.11
N ARG A 461 7.45 -33.45 5.90
CA ARG A 461 6.86 -32.12 6.15
C ARG A 461 7.17 -31.13 5.04
N ILE A 462 6.17 -30.34 4.68
CA ILE A 462 6.29 -29.17 3.80
C ILE A 462 5.82 -27.94 4.59
N LYS A 463 6.53 -26.83 4.42
CA LYS A 463 6.26 -25.55 5.06
C LYS A 463 5.97 -24.51 3.98
N LEU A 464 4.81 -23.87 4.04
CA LEU A 464 4.55 -22.64 3.30
C LEU A 464 4.73 -21.47 4.25
N GLU A 465 5.55 -20.52 3.86
CA GLU A 465 5.79 -19.28 4.60
C GLU A 465 5.14 -18.13 3.85
N ILE A 466 4.15 -17.50 4.48
CA ILE A 466 3.38 -16.41 3.90
C ILE A 466 3.69 -15.15 4.69
N ILE A 467 4.30 -14.18 4.03
CA ILE A 467 4.74 -12.93 4.63
C ILE A 467 3.81 -11.82 4.13
N ASN A 468 2.99 -11.30 5.04
CA ASN A 468 2.15 -10.13 4.82
C ASN A 468 2.84 -8.91 5.44
N ASN A 469 3.07 -7.87 4.63
CA ASN A 469 3.69 -6.63 5.08
C ASN A 469 2.75 -5.45 4.84
N SER A 470 2.45 -4.73 5.90
CA SER A 470 1.64 -3.51 5.97
C SER A 470 0.35 -3.59 5.15
N ILE A 471 -0.34 -4.74 5.19
CA ILE A 471 -1.55 -5.01 4.40
C ILE A 471 -2.68 -5.55 5.28
N GLY A 472 -3.84 -4.90 5.22
CA GLY A 472 -5.03 -5.23 5.98
C GLY A 472 -6.10 -5.97 5.17
N LEU A 473 -5.70 -6.74 4.16
CA LEU A 473 -6.60 -7.52 3.29
C LEU A 473 -6.52 -9.01 3.64
N PRO A 474 -7.63 -9.76 3.70
CA PRO A 474 -7.58 -11.21 3.83
C PRO A 474 -6.95 -11.86 2.59
N VAL A 475 -6.26 -12.98 2.80
CA VAL A 475 -5.60 -13.76 1.73
C VAL A 475 -6.11 -15.19 1.79
N ASN A 476 -6.75 -15.66 0.73
CA ASN A 476 -7.14 -17.06 0.57
C ASN A 476 -6.19 -17.74 -0.40
N MET A 477 -5.64 -18.87 -0.01
CA MET A 477 -4.67 -19.62 -0.81
C MET A 477 -5.19 -21.03 -1.05
N LYS A 478 -5.13 -21.47 -2.30
CA LYS A 478 -5.18 -22.87 -2.70
C LYS A 478 -3.82 -23.24 -3.26
N PHE A 479 -3.20 -24.29 -2.74
CA PHE A 479 -1.89 -24.73 -3.17
C PHE A 479 -1.90 -26.24 -3.36
N ASP A 480 -1.58 -26.69 -4.56
CA ASP A 480 -1.61 -28.08 -4.94
C ASP A 480 -0.18 -28.55 -5.17
N ILE A 481 0.21 -29.68 -4.57
CA ILE A 481 1.52 -30.29 -4.73
C ILE A 481 1.30 -31.74 -5.14
N SER A 482 1.99 -32.22 -6.17
CA SER A 482 1.90 -33.61 -6.61
C SER A 482 3.25 -34.19 -7.03
N ASN A 483 3.40 -35.51 -6.95
CA ASN A 483 4.58 -36.20 -7.46
C ASN A 483 4.32 -36.81 -8.86
N SER A 484 5.35 -37.39 -9.48
CA SER A 484 5.25 -38.04 -10.78
C SER A 484 4.39 -39.32 -10.79
N GLU A 485 4.09 -39.89 -9.63
CA GLU A 485 3.28 -41.09 -9.46
C GLU A 485 1.78 -40.79 -9.28
N GLY A 486 1.41 -39.50 -9.21
CA GLY A 486 0.04 -39.03 -9.10
C GLY A 486 -0.46 -38.82 -7.66
N ALA A 487 0.37 -39.04 -6.64
CA ALA A 487 0.03 -38.66 -5.27
C ALA A 487 0.02 -37.13 -5.17
N ALA A 488 -0.99 -36.57 -4.51
CA ALA A 488 -1.20 -35.13 -4.43
C ALA A 488 -1.72 -34.68 -3.06
N VAL A 489 -1.38 -33.46 -2.67
CA VAL A 489 -1.87 -32.76 -1.49
C VAL A 489 -2.38 -31.39 -1.93
N ASN A 490 -3.65 -31.10 -1.58
CA ASN A 490 -4.30 -29.84 -1.90
C ASN A 490 -4.54 -29.08 -0.59
N VAL A 491 -3.87 -27.95 -0.43
CA VAL A 491 -3.92 -27.09 0.75
C VAL A 491 -4.87 -25.93 0.45
N ASN A 492 -5.81 -25.67 1.37
CA ASN A 492 -6.73 -24.55 1.24
C ASN A 492 -6.78 -23.79 2.57
N GLU A 493 -6.24 -22.57 2.58
CA GLU A 493 -6.02 -21.80 3.80
C GLU A 493 -6.52 -20.36 3.63
N LYS A 494 -7.21 -19.86 4.66
CA LYS A 494 -7.68 -18.46 4.75
C LYS A 494 -6.92 -17.73 5.84
N LEU A 495 -6.16 -16.71 5.45
CA LEU A 495 -5.43 -15.84 6.36
C LEU A 495 -6.17 -14.53 6.53
N ASN A 496 -6.65 -14.28 7.76
CA ASN A 496 -7.20 -13.00 8.13
C ASN A 496 -6.07 -12.09 8.63
N ASN A 497 -6.00 -10.90 8.03
CA ASN A 497 -5.15 -9.80 8.47
C ASN A 497 -6.00 -8.80 9.28
N PRO A 498 -5.40 -8.03 10.20
CA PRO A 498 -6.13 -7.00 10.94
C PRO A 498 -6.65 -5.94 9.97
N ILE A 499 -7.87 -5.49 10.20
CA ILE A 499 -8.51 -4.43 9.40
C ILE A 499 -8.18 -3.02 9.91
N GLN A 500 -7.69 -2.91 11.16
CA GLN A 500 -7.19 -1.64 11.68
C GLN A 500 -5.80 -1.35 11.14
N PHE A 501 -5.61 -0.12 10.65
CA PHE A 501 -4.33 0.34 10.12
C PHE A 501 -3.21 0.22 11.16
N ASP A 502 -2.12 -0.43 10.75
CA ASP A 502 -0.88 -0.54 11.51
C ASP A 502 0.27 -0.47 10.50
N ALA A 503 1.04 0.63 10.57
CA ALA A 503 2.14 0.92 9.65
C ALA A 503 3.26 -0.13 9.73
N GLU A 504 3.46 -0.74 10.90
CA GLU A 504 4.52 -1.70 11.17
C GLU A 504 4.03 -3.14 11.08
N TYR A 505 2.79 -3.35 10.63
CA TYR A 505 2.21 -4.68 10.57
C TYR A 505 3.02 -5.59 9.66
N LYS A 506 3.72 -6.55 10.27
CA LYS A 506 4.40 -7.62 9.55
C LYS A 506 4.04 -8.95 10.18
N LYS A 507 3.37 -9.81 9.40
CA LYS A 507 2.99 -11.14 9.84
C LYS A 507 3.59 -12.18 8.93
N THR A 508 4.37 -13.09 9.52
CA THR A 508 4.79 -14.33 8.87
C THR A 508 3.91 -15.46 9.39
N THR A 509 3.14 -16.07 8.50
CA THR A 509 2.34 -17.25 8.81
C THR A 509 3.04 -18.48 8.25
N LEU A 510 3.27 -19.46 9.13
CA LEU A 510 3.88 -20.75 8.76
C LEU A 510 2.79 -21.81 8.72
N LEU A 511 2.46 -22.29 7.52
CA LEU A 511 1.57 -23.41 7.31
C LEU A 511 2.40 -24.69 7.25
N ASN A 512 2.22 -25.56 8.24
CA ASN A 512 2.89 -26.86 8.31
C ASN A 512 2.00 -27.95 7.71
N ILE A 513 2.37 -28.44 6.55
CA ILE A 513 1.73 -29.52 5.84
C ILE A 513 2.45 -30.81 6.23
N ASN A 514 1.79 -31.69 6.96
CA ASN A 514 2.37 -32.93 7.49
C ASN A 514 1.37 -34.09 7.42
N LYS A 515 1.80 -35.32 7.71
CA LYS A 515 0.94 -36.51 7.68
C LYS A 515 -0.29 -36.44 8.59
N THR A 516 -0.26 -35.63 9.65
CA THR A 516 -1.38 -35.48 10.59
C THR A 516 -2.50 -34.63 9.99
N THR A 517 -2.14 -33.60 9.24
CA THR A 517 -3.07 -32.68 8.57
C THR A 517 -3.45 -33.17 7.17
N TYR A 518 -2.51 -33.83 6.48
CA TYR A 518 -2.64 -34.33 5.11
C TYR A 518 -2.05 -35.75 5.04
N PRO A 519 -2.87 -36.81 5.23
CA PRO A 519 -2.39 -38.19 5.30
C PRO A 519 -1.60 -38.66 4.07
N ASP A 520 -1.91 -38.12 2.88
CA ASP A 520 -1.25 -38.45 1.61
C ASP A 520 0.19 -37.92 1.50
N MET A 521 0.69 -37.18 2.50
CA MET A 521 2.06 -36.66 2.53
C MET A 521 3.14 -37.74 2.44
N ILE A 522 2.89 -38.92 2.99
CA ILE A 522 3.83 -40.05 2.90
C ILE A 522 3.95 -40.55 1.46
N SER A 523 2.82 -40.64 0.75
CA SER A 523 2.78 -41.03 -0.67
C SER A 523 3.35 -39.93 -1.57
N LEU A 524 3.11 -38.66 -1.25
CA LEU A 524 3.64 -37.52 -1.99
C LEU A 524 5.18 -37.51 -1.97
N LEU A 525 5.77 -37.76 -0.80
CA LEU A 525 7.22 -37.83 -0.59
C LEU A 525 7.72 -39.28 -0.49
N SER A 526 7.21 -40.15 -1.37
CA SER A 526 7.66 -41.54 -1.49
C SER A 526 9.14 -41.58 -1.87
N PHE A 527 9.96 -42.29 -1.08
CA PHE A 527 11.40 -42.31 -1.31
C PHE A 527 11.79 -43.33 -2.39
N PRO A 528 12.70 -42.99 -3.33
CA PRO A 528 13.29 -41.67 -3.55
C PRO A 528 12.38 -40.76 -4.40
N PHE A 529 11.99 -39.60 -3.87
CA PHE A 529 11.24 -38.62 -4.63
C PHE A 529 12.21 -37.73 -5.40
N LYS A 530 12.02 -37.61 -6.72
CA LYS A 530 12.93 -36.87 -7.60
C LYS A 530 12.36 -35.56 -8.12
N GLU A 531 11.03 -35.49 -8.24
CA GLU A 531 10.34 -34.36 -8.82
C GLU A 531 9.00 -34.17 -8.12
N LEU A 532 8.67 -32.91 -7.86
CA LEU A 532 7.37 -32.48 -7.38
C LEU A 532 6.86 -31.37 -8.30
N ASN A 533 5.59 -31.45 -8.63
CA ASN A 533 4.84 -30.43 -9.32
C ASN A 533 4.12 -29.59 -8.27
N TYR A 534 4.03 -28.29 -8.49
CA TYR A 534 3.18 -27.41 -7.69
C TYR A 534 2.43 -26.43 -8.57
N SER A 535 1.24 -26.06 -8.12
CA SER A 535 0.43 -24.98 -8.67
C SER A 535 -0.40 -24.36 -7.56
N GLY A 536 -1.04 -23.23 -7.83
CA GLY A 536 -1.90 -22.63 -6.83
C GLY A 536 -2.74 -21.48 -7.34
N LEU A 537 -3.62 -21.02 -6.46
CA LEU A 537 -4.49 -19.88 -6.66
C LEU A 537 -4.47 -19.04 -5.39
N ILE A 538 -4.19 -17.75 -5.52
CA ILE A 538 -4.21 -16.81 -4.40
C ILE A 538 -5.25 -15.74 -4.70
N ASN A 539 -6.19 -15.59 -3.77
CA ASN A 539 -7.21 -14.56 -3.80
C ASN A 539 -6.94 -13.58 -2.66
N ILE A 540 -6.72 -12.31 -3.01
CA ILE A 540 -6.51 -11.22 -2.06
C ILE A 540 -7.79 -10.37 -2.05
N GLY A 541 -8.29 -10.10 -0.85
CA GLY A 541 -9.58 -9.45 -0.63
C GLY A 541 -10.72 -10.44 -0.36
N ASP A 542 -11.83 -9.91 0.14
CA ASP A 542 -13.06 -10.66 0.44
C ASP A 542 -14.24 -9.70 0.29
N ASN A 543 -15.28 -10.10 -0.46
CA ASN A 543 -16.49 -9.30 -0.65
C ASN A 543 -17.24 -8.98 0.65
N ALA A 544 -17.06 -9.82 1.69
CA ALA A 544 -17.64 -9.60 3.00
C ALA A 544 -16.90 -8.54 3.84
N VAL A 545 -15.65 -8.21 3.49
CA VAL A 545 -14.80 -7.27 4.24
C VAL A 545 -14.54 -6.04 3.39
N ARG A 546 -15.27 -4.95 3.65
CA ARG A 546 -15.11 -3.67 2.92
C ARG A 546 -14.16 -2.69 3.58
N GLU A 547 -13.89 -2.85 4.87
CA GLU A 547 -12.92 -2.02 5.59
C GLU A 547 -11.56 -2.73 5.61
N ASN A 548 -10.73 -2.43 4.62
CA ASN A 548 -9.35 -2.91 4.56
C ASN A 548 -8.40 -1.70 4.49
N TYR A 549 -7.10 -1.96 4.56
CA TYR A 549 -6.10 -0.94 4.28
C TYR A 549 -4.93 -1.50 3.45
N VAL A 550 -4.30 -0.59 2.71
CA VAL A 550 -3.01 -0.78 2.04
C VAL A 550 -2.13 0.44 2.29
N THR A 551 -0.83 0.27 2.15
CA THR A 551 0.23 1.29 2.25
C THR A 551 1.04 1.32 0.96
N ASP A 552 1.82 2.37 0.72
CA ASP A 552 2.71 2.48 -0.45
C ASP A 552 3.79 1.36 -0.51
N THR A 553 3.93 0.58 0.56
CA THR A 553 4.89 -0.53 0.69
C THR A 553 4.22 -1.89 0.93
N SER A 554 2.89 -2.01 0.81
CA SER A 554 2.21 -3.29 1.07
C SER A 554 2.68 -4.39 0.12
N THR A 555 2.95 -5.56 0.68
CA THR A 555 3.33 -6.75 -0.08
C THR A 555 2.78 -8.03 0.52
N VAL A 556 2.42 -8.98 -0.35
CA VAL A 556 2.16 -10.39 0.02
C VAL A 556 3.20 -11.25 -0.67
N LEU A 557 4.02 -11.95 0.11
CA LEU A 557 5.06 -12.85 -0.39
C LEU A 557 4.76 -14.27 0.07
N VAL A 558 4.91 -15.23 -0.84
CA VAL A 558 4.74 -16.66 -0.53
C VAL A 558 6.03 -17.39 -0.86
N ASN A 559 6.62 -18.02 0.14
CA ASN A 559 7.80 -18.87 0.02
C ASN A 559 7.40 -20.33 0.30
N LEU A 560 8.07 -21.25 -0.39
CA LEU A 560 7.95 -22.69 -0.15
C LEU A 560 9.25 -23.22 0.43
N ALA A 561 9.14 -23.97 1.51
CA ALA A 561 10.24 -24.72 2.09
C ALA A 561 9.81 -26.17 2.32
N ILE A 562 10.63 -27.10 1.89
CA ILE A 562 10.47 -28.52 2.18
C ILE A 562 11.55 -28.87 3.16
N ASP A 563 11.18 -29.48 4.27
CA ASP A 563 12.08 -29.79 5.37
C ASP A 563 11.67 -31.14 5.91
N VAL A 564 12.29 -32.19 5.37
CA VAL A 564 11.96 -33.57 5.65
C VAL A 564 13.09 -34.16 6.49
N PRO A 565 12.86 -34.41 7.79
CA PRO A 565 13.78 -35.19 8.59
C PRO A 565 14.02 -36.55 7.94
N PHE A 566 15.26 -37.02 7.93
CA PHE A 566 15.61 -38.35 7.41
C PHE A 566 15.28 -39.43 8.45
N GLU A 567 14.00 -39.49 8.81
CA GLU A 567 13.39 -40.54 9.62
C GLU A 567 12.63 -41.48 8.69
N PHE A 568 12.97 -42.77 8.73
CA PHE A 568 12.45 -43.72 7.76
C PHE A 568 12.29 -45.13 8.33
N LYS A 569 11.58 -45.95 7.56
CA LYS A 569 11.58 -47.40 7.64
C LYS A 569 12.33 -47.97 6.47
N ALA A 570 13.12 -49.00 6.73
CA ALA A 570 13.85 -49.74 5.70
C ALA A 570 13.47 -51.22 5.73
N GLU A 571 13.27 -51.78 4.55
CA GLU A 571 13.12 -53.22 4.35
C GLU A 571 14.18 -53.69 3.35
N ASN A 572 15.14 -54.47 3.84
CA ASN A 572 16.18 -55.15 3.07
C ASN A 572 17.00 -54.22 2.16
N VAL A 573 17.40 -53.06 2.68
CA VAL A 573 18.22 -52.10 1.93
C VAL A 573 19.67 -52.55 1.92
N LYS A 574 20.29 -52.62 0.75
CA LYS A 574 21.65 -53.11 0.56
C LYS A 574 22.65 -51.97 0.40
N TYR A 575 23.84 -52.17 0.96
CA TYR A 575 25.00 -51.28 0.81
C TYR A 575 26.27 -52.12 0.69
N GLU A 576 27.09 -51.83 -0.32
CA GLU A 576 28.36 -52.51 -0.55
C GLU A 576 29.53 -51.58 -0.17
N LYS A 577 30.46 -52.10 0.64
CA LYS A 577 31.73 -51.42 0.94
C LYS A 577 32.91 -52.33 0.66
N LYS A 578 33.84 -51.84 -0.16
CA LYS A 578 35.12 -52.50 -0.43
C LYS A 578 36.16 -52.03 0.58
N PHE A 579 36.85 -53.00 1.17
CA PHE A 579 37.96 -52.80 2.09
C PHE A 579 39.22 -53.39 1.47
N ALA A 580 40.36 -52.72 1.67
CA ALA A 580 41.65 -53.35 1.41
C ALA A 580 41.79 -54.54 2.37
N GLY A 581 42.22 -55.70 1.86
CA GLY A 581 42.16 -56.95 2.62
C GLY A 581 42.98 -56.91 3.93
N PRO A 582 42.50 -57.53 5.02
CA PRO A 582 43.28 -57.73 6.23
C PRO A 582 44.43 -58.72 5.95
N VAL A 583 45.65 -58.26 6.25
CA VAL A 583 46.87 -59.01 6.57
C VAL A 583 47.14 -60.30 5.76
N LYS A 584 48.21 -60.27 4.96
CA LYS A 584 48.82 -61.45 4.32
C LYS A 584 49.14 -62.52 5.36
N LEU A 585 48.28 -63.53 5.49
CA LEU A 585 48.62 -64.76 6.18
C LEU A 585 49.81 -65.42 5.44
N PRO A 586 50.78 -66.03 6.16
CA PRO A 586 51.88 -66.72 5.49
C PRO A 586 51.33 -67.84 4.61
N GLN A 587 51.61 -67.79 3.30
CA GLN A 587 51.13 -68.79 2.33
C GLN A 587 51.65 -70.21 2.62
N ASP A 588 52.75 -70.32 3.37
CA ASP A 588 53.38 -71.61 3.72
C ASP A 588 52.87 -72.22 5.04
N ALA A 589 51.94 -71.54 5.75
CA ALA A 589 51.41 -72.02 7.02
C ALA A 589 50.26 -73.02 6.82
N LYS A 590 50.46 -74.28 7.25
CA LYS A 590 49.38 -75.28 7.33
C LYS A 590 48.52 -75.02 8.57
N LEU A 591 47.42 -74.31 8.40
CA LEU A 591 46.47 -73.98 9.47
C LEU A 591 45.28 -74.94 9.37
N LYS A 592 45.00 -75.72 10.44
CA LYS A 592 43.92 -76.73 10.45
C LYS A 592 42.59 -76.22 11.01
N ILE A 593 42.62 -75.33 11.99
CA ILE A 593 41.42 -74.76 12.60
C ILE A 593 41.61 -73.26 12.60
N VAL A 594 40.84 -72.54 11.80
CA VAL A 594 40.85 -71.08 11.75
C VAL A 594 39.46 -70.60 12.09
N LYS A 595 39.34 -69.91 13.23
CA LYS A 595 38.15 -69.16 13.60
C LYS A 595 38.40 -67.69 13.34
N LEU A 596 37.54 -67.08 12.55
CA LEU A 596 37.48 -65.63 12.38
C LEU A 596 36.50 -65.07 13.41
N PHE A 597 37.01 -64.20 14.27
CA PHE A 597 36.24 -63.39 15.21
C PHE A 597 36.10 -61.98 14.65
N ILE A 598 34.90 -61.44 14.67
CA ILE A 598 34.61 -60.06 14.29
C ILE A 598 33.97 -59.36 15.48
N ASP A 599 34.72 -58.49 16.14
CA ASP A 599 34.19 -57.65 17.20
C ASP A 599 33.54 -56.41 16.58
N VAL A 600 32.24 -56.27 16.77
CA VAL A 600 31.43 -55.22 16.18
C VAL A 600 30.97 -54.26 17.26
N GLU A 601 31.16 -52.96 17.03
CA GLU A 601 30.47 -51.89 17.75
C GLU A 601 29.52 -51.18 16.77
N ASN A 602 28.22 -51.43 16.92
CA ASN A 602 27.17 -50.88 16.08
C ASN A 602 26.51 -49.67 16.75
N GLN A 603 26.52 -48.53 16.07
CA GLN A 603 25.79 -47.32 16.45
C GLN A 603 24.66 -46.99 15.46
N PHE A 604 24.44 -47.82 14.43
CA PHE A 604 23.38 -47.60 13.47
C PHE A 604 22.00 -48.01 14.03
N PRO A 605 20.94 -47.25 13.74
CA PRO A 605 19.60 -47.47 14.31
C PRO A 605 18.78 -48.52 13.55
N PHE A 606 19.44 -49.46 12.87
CA PHE A 606 18.80 -50.50 12.07
C PHE A 606 19.54 -51.82 12.27
N ASP A 607 18.81 -52.92 12.07
CA ASP A 607 19.41 -54.25 12.09
C ASP A 607 20.26 -54.41 10.84
N LEU A 608 21.45 -54.97 10.99
CA LEU A 608 22.33 -55.28 9.86
C LEU A 608 22.52 -56.79 9.71
N SER A 609 22.46 -57.27 8.47
CA SER A 609 23.07 -58.53 8.05
C SER A 609 24.28 -58.18 7.20
N VAL A 610 25.43 -58.81 7.45
CA VAL A 610 26.65 -58.51 6.70
C VAL A 610 27.21 -59.80 6.10
N ASP A 611 27.36 -59.78 4.79
CA ASP A 611 28.09 -60.78 4.04
C ASP A 611 29.50 -60.28 3.75
N PHE A 612 30.51 -61.11 3.98
CA PHE A 612 31.90 -60.81 3.63
C PHE A 612 32.34 -61.65 2.43
N GLU A 613 32.57 -61.00 1.30
CA GLU A 613 33.14 -61.58 0.10
C GLU A 613 34.67 -61.41 0.11
N MET A 614 35.39 -62.50 -0.10
CA MET A 614 36.83 -62.53 -0.28
C MET A 614 37.14 -62.51 -1.78
N ARG A 615 37.98 -61.56 -2.21
CA ARG A 615 38.23 -61.34 -3.64
C ARG A 615 39.72 -61.23 -3.94
N ASP A 616 40.11 -61.74 -5.11
CA ASP A 616 41.33 -61.33 -5.79
C ASP A 616 40.99 -60.17 -6.74
N SER A 617 41.29 -58.95 -6.30
CA SER A 617 41.09 -57.72 -7.08
C SER A 617 41.98 -57.60 -8.32
N THR A 618 43.09 -58.33 -8.40
CA THR A 618 44.00 -58.30 -9.57
C THR A 618 43.43 -59.14 -10.72
N LEU A 619 42.78 -60.25 -10.38
CA LEU A 619 42.09 -61.13 -11.33
C LEU A 619 40.58 -60.85 -11.45
N ASN A 620 40.08 -59.89 -10.67
CA ASN A 620 38.66 -59.57 -10.53
C ASN A 620 37.77 -60.80 -10.22
N LYS A 621 38.29 -61.73 -9.40
CA LYS A 621 37.67 -63.03 -9.13
C LYS A 621 37.21 -63.11 -7.67
N GLU A 622 35.95 -63.44 -7.46
CA GLU A 622 35.41 -63.87 -6.16
C GLU A 622 36.04 -65.22 -5.79
N LEU A 623 36.67 -65.28 -4.62
CA LEU A 623 37.33 -66.49 -4.12
C LEU A 623 36.41 -67.24 -3.18
N ASP A 624 35.74 -66.52 -2.28
CA ASP A 624 34.84 -67.11 -1.29
C ASP A 624 33.86 -66.08 -0.74
N LYS A 625 32.80 -66.56 -0.07
CA LYS A 625 31.82 -65.70 0.58
C LYS A 625 31.39 -66.30 1.91
N VAL A 626 31.53 -65.51 2.96
CA VAL A 626 31.09 -65.89 4.29
C VAL A 626 29.97 -64.98 4.78
N SER A 627 28.80 -65.58 5.03
CA SER A 627 27.61 -64.88 5.48
C SER A 627 27.42 -65.00 6.98
N LYS A 628 27.06 -63.89 7.64
CA LYS A 628 26.53 -63.95 9.01
C LYS A 628 25.27 -63.10 9.14
N LYS A 629 24.29 -63.65 9.86
CA LYS A 629 23.01 -63.01 10.16
C LYS A 629 23.04 -62.19 11.46
N PHE A 630 22.47 -60.99 11.36
CA PHE A 630 21.92 -60.12 12.41
C PHE A 630 22.86 -59.54 13.48
N LEU A 631 23.22 -58.27 13.28
CA LEU A 631 23.65 -57.30 14.29
C LEU A 631 22.43 -56.45 14.66
N GLU A 632 22.06 -56.37 15.93
CA GLU A 632 20.87 -55.60 16.31
C GLU A 632 21.12 -54.08 16.21
N ALA A 633 20.04 -53.35 15.95
CA ALA A 633 20.01 -51.91 15.96
C ALA A 633 20.49 -51.30 17.29
N ALA A 634 21.24 -50.20 17.18
CA ALA A 634 21.49 -49.31 18.30
C ALA A 634 20.20 -48.58 18.70
N THR A 635 20.04 -48.31 20.00
CA THR A 635 18.91 -47.57 20.55
C THR A 635 19.37 -46.20 21.05
N PHE A 636 18.43 -45.31 21.34
CA PHE A 636 18.72 -44.02 21.97
C PHE A 636 18.37 -44.05 23.46
N ASP A 637 19.14 -43.36 24.29
CA ASP A 637 18.78 -43.13 25.70
C ASP A 637 17.77 -41.98 25.85
N THR A 638 17.31 -41.72 27.08
CA THR A 638 16.33 -40.65 27.38
C THR A 638 16.82 -39.24 27.05
N ASN A 639 18.13 -39.07 26.81
CA ASN A 639 18.76 -37.79 26.45
C ASN A 639 19.07 -37.72 24.94
N GLY A 640 18.68 -38.71 24.15
CA GLY A 640 18.89 -38.76 22.70
C GLY A 640 20.31 -39.19 22.29
N ASN A 641 21.13 -39.72 23.19
CA ASN A 641 22.46 -40.23 22.87
C ASN A 641 22.39 -41.67 22.35
N ILE A 642 23.33 -42.04 21.47
CA ILE A 642 23.39 -43.40 20.92
C ILE A 642 23.89 -44.39 22.00
N VAL A 643 23.09 -45.41 22.28
CA VAL A 643 23.50 -46.57 23.07
C VAL A 643 24.13 -47.60 22.13
N THR A 644 25.46 -47.64 22.14
CA THR A 644 26.25 -48.52 21.26
C THR A 644 26.01 -49.98 21.60
N LYS A 645 25.74 -50.81 20.59
CA LYS A 645 25.63 -52.25 20.74
C LYS A 645 26.94 -52.94 20.38
N LYS A 646 27.36 -53.91 21.20
CA LYS A 646 28.61 -54.65 20.99
C LYS A 646 28.33 -56.13 20.77
N TYR A 647 28.98 -56.70 19.78
CA TYR A 647 28.84 -58.11 19.41
C TYR A 647 30.21 -58.70 19.11
N THR A 648 30.42 -59.98 19.41
CA THR A 648 31.53 -60.76 18.85
C THR A 648 30.91 -61.84 17.98
N VAL A 649 31.18 -61.76 16.69
CA VAL A 649 30.75 -62.75 15.71
C VAL A 649 31.87 -63.79 15.56
N GLU A 650 31.53 -65.05 15.77
CA GLU A 650 32.42 -66.18 15.48
C GLU A 650 32.01 -66.87 14.18
N ILE A 651 33.01 -67.09 13.32
CA ILE A 651 32.92 -67.74 12.02
C ILE A 651 34.00 -68.83 11.97
N SER A 652 33.58 -70.08 11.87
CA SER A 652 34.49 -71.20 11.61
C SER A 652 34.77 -71.27 10.11
N LEU A 653 36.04 -71.26 9.72
CA LEU A 653 36.46 -71.42 8.32
C LEU A 653 36.87 -72.87 8.05
N THR A 654 36.47 -73.37 6.88
CA THR A 654 36.93 -74.62 6.27
C THR A 654 38.36 -74.49 5.74
N GLU A 655 39.03 -75.60 5.46
CA GLU A 655 40.41 -75.57 4.90
C GLU A 655 40.48 -74.84 3.55
N GLU A 656 39.41 -74.92 2.75
CA GLU A 656 39.29 -74.21 1.47
C GLU A 656 39.14 -72.69 1.68
N GLU A 657 38.23 -72.26 2.58
CA GLU A 657 38.04 -70.85 2.93
C GLU A 657 39.32 -70.23 3.52
N VAL A 658 40.10 -70.99 4.30
CA VAL A 658 41.42 -70.55 4.81
C VAL A 658 42.42 -70.33 3.69
N THR A 659 42.42 -71.20 2.68
CA THR A 659 43.29 -71.07 1.51
C THR A 659 42.86 -69.86 0.67
N ASN A 660 41.55 -69.67 0.46
CA ASN A 660 41.00 -68.52 -0.23
C ASN A 660 41.31 -67.20 0.51
N LEU A 661 41.26 -67.21 1.83
CA LEU A 661 41.65 -66.09 2.68
C LEU A 661 43.14 -65.73 2.55
N GLN A 662 44.03 -66.70 2.38
CA GLN A 662 45.47 -66.48 2.14
C GLN A 662 45.78 -65.86 0.77
N ILE A 663 44.88 -66.06 -0.21
CA ILE A 663 45.02 -65.55 -1.59
C ILE A 663 44.33 -64.18 -1.73
N ALA A 664 43.22 -63.97 -1.00
CA ALA A 664 42.44 -62.75 -1.08
C ALA A 664 43.27 -61.50 -0.79
N ASN A 665 43.10 -60.47 -1.62
CA ASN A 665 43.73 -59.16 -1.43
C ASN A 665 42.71 -58.03 -1.22
N GLN A 666 41.42 -58.35 -1.30
CA GLN A 666 40.32 -57.44 -1.06
C GLN A 666 39.18 -58.16 -0.31
N PHE A 667 38.54 -57.45 0.59
CA PHE A 667 37.27 -57.85 1.20
C PHE A 667 36.16 -56.91 0.76
N ILE A 668 35.01 -57.45 0.41
CA ILE A 668 33.81 -56.67 0.15
C ILE A 668 32.80 -57.05 1.22
N ALA A 669 32.38 -56.07 2.03
CA ALA A 669 31.24 -56.28 2.90
C ALA A 669 29.98 -55.81 2.17
N VAL A 670 29.03 -56.73 1.99
CA VAL A 670 27.69 -56.43 1.51
C VAL A 670 26.79 -56.45 2.73
N ALA A 671 26.39 -55.27 3.19
CA ALA A 671 25.45 -55.13 4.28
C ALA A 671 24.03 -55.04 3.71
N SER A 672 23.07 -55.75 4.31
CA SER A 672 21.65 -55.46 4.18
C SER A 672 21.09 -54.99 5.51
N PHE A 673 20.19 -54.00 5.49
CA PHE A 673 19.61 -53.46 6.71
C PHE A 673 18.10 -53.30 6.64
N SER A 674 17.48 -53.46 7.82
CA SER A 674 16.04 -53.31 8.04
C SER A 674 15.78 -52.63 9.37
N THR A 675 14.68 -51.87 9.45
CA THR A 675 14.21 -51.27 10.70
C THR A 675 13.29 -52.21 11.46
N LEU A 676 13.42 -52.27 12.79
CA LEU A 676 12.55 -53.08 13.65
C LEU A 676 11.25 -52.34 14.00
N GLY A 677 10.12 -53.05 13.97
CA GLY A 677 8.83 -52.56 14.45
C GLY A 677 8.07 -51.64 13.48
N THR A 678 7.10 -50.91 14.02
CA THR A 678 6.17 -50.06 13.25
C THR A 678 6.48 -48.57 13.31
N GLU A 679 7.52 -48.15 14.02
CA GLU A 679 7.97 -46.75 14.08
C GLU A 679 9.13 -46.51 13.12
N GLY A 680 9.33 -45.26 12.71
CA GLY A 680 10.49 -44.87 11.93
C GLY A 680 11.72 -44.73 12.82
N VAL A 681 12.91 -44.81 12.22
CA VAL A 681 14.17 -44.56 12.92
C VAL A 681 14.86 -43.33 12.34
N SER A 682 15.41 -42.50 13.22
CA SER A 682 16.25 -41.36 12.83
C SER A 682 17.71 -41.79 12.74
N ILE A 683 18.37 -41.49 11.62
CA ILE A 683 19.81 -41.68 11.48
C ILE A 683 20.57 -40.46 12.04
N ARG A 684 21.68 -40.73 12.74
CA ARG A 684 22.67 -39.70 13.05
C ARG A 684 23.90 -39.79 12.14
N HIS A 685 24.34 -38.68 11.57
CA HIS A 685 25.50 -38.64 10.66
C HIS A 685 26.84 -38.98 11.33
N ASP A 686 26.91 -38.81 12.65
CA ASP A 686 28.06 -39.14 13.50
C ASP A 686 28.12 -40.61 13.93
N ALA A 687 27.07 -41.41 13.64
CA ALA A 687 27.03 -42.82 13.98
C ALA A 687 28.09 -43.63 13.20
N THR A 688 28.70 -44.58 13.91
CA THR A 688 29.75 -45.46 13.36
C THR A 688 29.43 -46.94 13.51
N LEU A 689 29.80 -47.72 12.50
CA LEU A 689 29.94 -49.16 12.61
C LEU A 689 31.44 -49.49 12.62
N LYS A 690 31.94 -49.96 13.76
CA LYS A 690 33.34 -50.40 13.90
C LYS A 690 33.40 -51.91 13.92
N MET A 691 34.33 -52.49 13.16
CA MET A 691 34.56 -53.93 13.10
C MET A 691 36.04 -54.21 13.31
N GLY A 692 36.38 -54.97 14.34
CA GLY A 692 37.71 -55.50 14.58
C GLY A 692 37.76 -56.97 14.19
N PHE A 693 38.71 -57.34 13.32
CA PHE A 693 38.85 -58.71 12.82
C PHE A 693 40.00 -59.39 13.55
N ARG A 694 39.74 -60.56 14.15
CA ARG A 694 40.75 -61.38 14.82
C ARG A 694 40.68 -62.80 14.28
N ILE A 695 41.84 -63.40 14.02
CA ILE A 695 41.92 -64.82 13.67
C ILE A 695 42.49 -65.56 14.87
N ALA A 696 41.82 -66.64 15.26
CA ALA A 696 42.41 -67.67 16.11
C ALA A 696 42.74 -68.88 15.25
N ALA A 697 44.01 -69.26 15.21
CA ALA A 697 44.43 -70.49 14.57
C ALA A 697 45.00 -71.48 15.59
N GLY A 698 44.62 -72.75 15.44
CA GLY A 698 45.28 -73.87 16.12
C GLY A 698 46.30 -74.52 15.17
N ALA A 699 47.52 -74.74 15.65
CA ALA A 699 48.52 -75.54 14.95
C ALA A 699 48.77 -76.85 15.72
N ASP A 700 48.95 -77.97 15.01
CA ASP A 700 49.50 -79.19 15.63
C ASP A 700 51.02 -79.11 15.56
N VAL A 701 51.69 -78.93 16.71
CA VAL A 701 53.15 -79.00 16.78
C VAL A 701 53.55 -80.35 17.33
N ASN A 702 54.08 -81.22 16.47
CA ASN A 702 54.72 -82.46 16.87
C ASN A 702 56.16 -82.18 17.29
N ILE A 703 56.47 -82.33 18.58
CA ILE A 703 57.85 -82.29 19.08
C ILE A 703 58.35 -83.73 19.22
N SER A 704 59.35 -84.12 18.43
CA SER A 704 60.13 -85.34 18.66
C SER A 704 61.44 -84.98 19.37
N LEU A 705 61.64 -85.49 20.58
CA LEU A 705 62.94 -85.43 21.25
C LEU A 705 63.77 -86.63 20.78
N ASP A 706 64.86 -86.36 20.06
CA ASP A 706 65.78 -87.39 19.59
C ASP A 706 66.69 -87.82 20.75
N SER A 707 66.52 -89.05 21.23
CA SER A 707 67.33 -89.62 22.30
C SER A 707 68.46 -90.49 21.72
N ASN A 708 69.70 -90.01 21.92
CA ASN A 708 71.02 -90.68 21.89
C ASN A 708 71.94 -90.46 20.67
N LYS A 709 73.12 -89.87 20.93
CA LYS A 709 74.39 -90.61 21.15
C LYS A 709 75.56 -89.71 21.64
N ASN A 710 76.08 -90.08 22.83
CA ASN A 710 77.48 -90.14 23.37
C ASN A 710 78.52 -89.08 22.91
N ASN A 711 79.23 -88.38 23.78
CA ASN A 711 80.03 -88.83 24.94
C ASN A 711 80.13 -87.73 26.01
#